data_AF-A0AAP0RKV3-F1
#
_entry.id   AF-A0AAP0RKV3-F1
#
_cell.length_a   1.000
_cell.length_b   1.000
_cell.length_c   1.000
_cell.angle_alpha   90.00
_cell.angle_beta   90.00
_cell.angle_gamma   90.00
#
_symmetry.space_group_name_H-M   'P 1'
#
loop_
_entity.id
_entity.type
_entity.pdbx_description
1 polymer ?
#
loop_
_entity_poly.entity_id
_entity_poly.type
_entity_poly.pdbx_seq_one_letter_code
_entity_poly.pdbx_strand_id
1 'polypeptide(L)'
;MLHMSILPFHGQFRRILMNLRFVVIDEAHSYKGAFGCHTALILRRLRRLCSHVYGSDPSFVFCTATSANPREHAMELAKLQTLELIQNDGSPSSQKFFILWNPPLCLRTVGVLLVSCPIMEVSCLFAEMVQHGLRCIAFCKTRKLCELVLCYTREILQETAPHLVDCICAYRAGYIAEDRRRIESDFFGGKLCGIAATNALELGIDVGHIDVTLHLGFPGSIASLWQQVGRSGRREKPSLAVYVAFEGPLDQYFMKFPQKLFRSPIECCHVDAQNQQVLEQHLACAALEHPLNLLYDEKYFGSSLSKAITSLQNRGYLASDPSRDSSARIWSYIGHEKVPSHAVSIRAIETEKYKVIDKQRNEILEEIEESKAFFQVYEGAVYMNQGKTYLVKDLDISSKIALCQVADLKYYTKTRDYTDIHVISGDIAYPARVSENKFPKTTAQTHNCKVTTTWFGFRRIWRGSNQVFDTVELSLPTYSYESQAVWIRVPQSIKTAVEIQKISFRAGLHAASHALLNVVPLYVICNSSDLAPECANPHDTRYFPERILLYDQHPGGTGFSAQVQPFFTELLACALELLTSCCCSGDTGCPNCIQSLACHEYNEVLHKDAAIIIIKGVLDAEKLYFEGLPNSSKAS
;
A
#
# COMPACT_ATOMS: atom_id res chain seq x y z
N MET A 1 1.91 -20.74 -1.84
CA MET A 1 1.86 -22.21 -1.62
C MET A 1 0.49 -22.80 -1.93
N LEU A 2 -0.57 -22.48 -1.18
CA LEU A 2 -1.91 -23.07 -1.38
C LEU A 2 -2.42 -22.94 -2.83
N HIS A 3 -2.37 -21.73 -3.38
CA HIS A 3 -2.78 -21.42 -4.76
C HIS A 3 -1.92 -22.09 -5.85
N MET A 4 -0.60 -22.09 -5.68
CA MET A 4 0.37 -22.50 -6.72
C MET A 4 0.65 -24.01 -6.77
N SER A 5 0.44 -24.70 -5.65
CA SER A 5 0.94 -26.07 -5.45
C SER A 5 -0.13 -27.00 -4.89
N ILE A 6 -0.80 -26.66 -3.79
CA ILE A 6 -1.70 -27.61 -3.13
C ILE A 6 -3.00 -27.78 -3.90
N LEU A 7 -3.68 -26.70 -4.27
CA LEU A 7 -4.96 -26.77 -4.96
C LEU A 7 -4.86 -27.35 -6.39
N PRO A 8 -3.97 -26.88 -7.29
CA PRO A 8 -3.88 -27.44 -8.64
C PRO A 8 -3.39 -28.90 -8.67
N PHE A 9 -2.64 -29.34 -7.66
CA PHE A 9 -2.16 -30.72 -7.52
C PHE A 9 -2.80 -31.44 -6.35
N HIS A 10 -4.07 -31.13 -6.05
CA HIS A 10 -4.77 -31.61 -4.85
C HIS A 10 -4.73 -33.13 -4.68
N GLY A 11 -4.68 -33.92 -5.77
CA GLY A 11 -4.56 -35.38 -5.72
C GLY A 11 -3.34 -35.87 -4.93
N GLN A 12 -2.23 -35.15 -4.96
CA GLN A 12 -1.02 -35.47 -4.19
C GLN A 12 -1.22 -35.23 -2.69
N PHE A 13 -2.14 -34.35 -2.32
CA PHE A 13 -2.46 -33.96 -0.94
C PHE A 13 -3.74 -34.63 -0.41
N ARG A 14 -4.26 -35.65 -1.11
CA ARG A 14 -5.51 -36.37 -0.78
C ARG A 14 -5.61 -36.75 0.70
N ARG A 15 -4.54 -37.30 1.29
CA ARG A 15 -4.51 -37.71 2.69
C ARG A 15 -4.83 -36.56 3.66
N ILE A 16 -4.31 -35.36 3.38
CA ILE A 16 -4.52 -34.18 4.22
C ILE A 16 -5.94 -33.63 3.97
N LEU A 17 -6.32 -33.46 2.71
CA LEU A 17 -7.60 -32.84 2.34
C LEU A 17 -8.83 -33.68 2.78
N MET A 18 -8.74 -35.02 2.76
CA MET A 18 -9.80 -35.90 3.27
C MET A 18 -9.98 -35.83 4.79
N ASN A 19 -8.94 -35.47 5.55
CA ASN A 19 -8.97 -35.44 7.01
C ASN A 19 -8.89 -34.00 7.57
N LEU A 20 -9.07 -33.00 6.71
CA LEU A 20 -8.93 -31.60 7.09
C LEU A 20 -10.10 -31.17 7.97
N ARG A 21 -9.81 -30.90 9.24
CA ARG A 21 -10.83 -30.46 10.23
C ARG A 21 -10.76 -28.97 10.53
N PHE A 22 -9.57 -28.38 10.51
CA PHE A 22 -9.34 -26.99 10.87
C PHE A 22 -8.47 -26.29 9.83
N VAL A 23 -8.85 -25.08 9.47
CA VAL A 23 -8.05 -24.13 8.68
C VAL A 23 -7.82 -22.90 9.55
N VAL A 24 -6.57 -22.68 9.95
CA VAL A 24 -6.17 -21.52 10.75
C VAL A 24 -5.63 -20.45 9.82
N ILE A 25 -6.20 -19.26 9.91
CA ILE A 25 -5.78 -18.07 9.16
C ILE A 25 -5.28 -17.05 10.18
N ASP A 26 -3.97 -16.95 10.26
CA ASP A 26 -3.31 -15.99 11.12
C ASP A 26 -3.20 -14.62 10.43
N GLU A 27 -3.12 -13.55 11.22
CA GLU A 27 -3.00 -12.16 10.75
C GLU A 27 -4.04 -11.78 9.68
N ALA A 28 -5.31 -12.13 9.91
CA ALA A 28 -6.35 -12.09 8.87
C ALA A 28 -6.52 -10.70 8.22
N HIS A 29 -6.42 -9.61 9.00
CA HIS A 29 -6.42 -8.22 8.52
C HIS A 29 -5.37 -7.89 7.44
N SER A 30 -4.31 -8.71 7.29
CA SER A 30 -3.35 -8.56 6.21
C SER A 30 -3.95 -8.93 4.83
N TYR A 31 -4.99 -9.75 4.81
CA TYR A 31 -5.72 -10.17 3.60
C TYR A 31 -6.85 -9.18 3.28
N LYS A 32 -6.49 -7.95 2.92
CA LYS A 32 -7.42 -6.90 2.50
C LYS A 32 -7.09 -6.41 1.09
N GLY A 33 -8.01 -5.67 0.49
CA GLY A 33 -7.90 -5.13 -0.86
C GLY A 33 -7.77 -6.23 -1.90
N ALA A 34 -7.04 -5.97 -2.97
CA ALA A 34 -6.78 -6.93 -4.04
C ALA A 34 -6.21 -8.27 -3.51
N PHE A 35 -5.25 -8.21 -2.59
CA PHE A 35 -4.67 -9.42 -2.00
C PHE A 35 -5.70 -10.22 -1.19
N GLY A 36 -6.59 -9.51 -0.48
CA GLY A 36 -7.74 -10.10 0.19
C GLY A 36 -8.72 -10.78 -0.77
N CYS A 37 -9.03 -10.16 -1.92
CA CYS A 37 -9.90 -10.74 -2.94
C CYS A 37 -9.34 -12.05 -3.49
N HIS A 38 -8.05 -12.08 -3.83
CA HIS A 38 -7.36 -13.31 -4.26
C HIS A 38 -7.42 -14.38 -3.16
N THR A 39 -7.09 -14.00 -1.92
CA THR A 39 -7.09 -14.93 -0.78
C THR A 39 -8.48 -15.51 -0.55
N ALA A 40 -9.53 -14.69 -0.63
CA ALA A 40 -10.90 -15.15 -0.46
C ALA A 40 -11.28 -16.24 -1.47
N LEU A 41 -10.94 -16.02 -2.75
CA LEU A 41 -11.24 -16.98 -3.82
C LEU A 41 -10.39 -18.26 -3.72
N ILE A 42 -9.17 -18.18 -3.19
CA ILE A 42 -8.35 -19.35 -2.87
C ILE A 42 -9.00 -20.18 -1.75
N LEU A 43 -9.48 -19.54 -0.68
CA LEU A 43 -10.16 -20.24 0.43
C LEU A 43 -11.47 -20.87 -0.03
N ARG A 44 -12.24 -20.19 -0.88
CA ARG A 44 -13.47 -20.71 -1.48
C ARG A 44 -13.19 -21.94 -2.37
N ARG A 45 -12.12 -21.91 -3.17
CA ARG A 45 -11.64 -23.09 -3.93
C ARG A 45 -11.25 -24.25 -3.03
N LEU A 46 -10.54 -23.99 -1.93
CA LEU A 46 -10.21 -25.02 -0.94
C LEU A 46 -11.47 -25.67 -0.37
N ARG A 47 -12.44 -24.86 0.09
CA ARG A 47 -13.73 -25.35 0.62
C ARG A 47 -14.50 -26.17 -0.40
N ARG A 48 -14.54 -25.71 -1.65
CA ARG A 48 -15.15 -26.41 -2.77
C ARG A 48 -14.53 -27.79 -2.98
N LEU A 49 -13.21 -27.89 -3.03
CA LEU A 49 -12.51 -29.18 -3.19
C LEU A 49 -12.75 -30.11 -1.99
N CYS A 50 -12.68 -29.58 -0.76
CA CYS A 50 -12.96 -30.35 0.45
C CYS A 50 -14.37 -30.96 0.38
N SER A 51 -15.37 -30.16 0.05
CA SER A 51 -16.77 -30.59 -0.01
C SER A 51 -17.07 -31.54 -1.18
N HIS A 52 -16.67 -31.18 -2.41
CA HIS A 52 -17.11 -31.89 -3.62
C HIS A 52 -16.23 -33.08 -4.01
N VAL A 53 -14.94 -33.08 -3.63
CA VAL A 53 -13.98 -34.12 -4.03
C VAL A 53 -13.62 -35.03 -2.87
N TYR A 54 -13.43 -34.47 -1.67
CA TYR A 54 -12.86 -35.19 -0.54
C TYR A 54 -13.85 -35.52 0.58
N GLY A 55 -15.05 -34.96 0.57
CA GLY A 55 -16.08 -35.18 1.58
C GLY A 55 -15.75 -34.58 2.95
N SER A 56 -14.89 -33.56 3.02
CA SER A 56 -14.52 -32.85 4.25
C SER A 56 -15.13 -31.45 4.28
N ASP A 57 -15.45 -30.96 5.48
CA ASP A 57 -15.94 -29.59 5.70
C ASP A 57 -15.20 -28.96 6.90
N PRO A 58 -14.04 -28.31 6.66
CA PRO A 58 -13.20 -27.82 7.74
C PRO A 58 -13.79 -26.56 8.39
N SER A 59 -13.62 -26.47 9.71
CA SER A 59 -13.87 -25.26 10.49
C SER A 59 -12.74 -24.25 10.33
N PHE A 60 -13.07 -22.97 10.35
CA PHE A 60 -12.09 -21.90 10.19
C PHE A 60 -11.84 -21.19 11.52
N VAL A 61 -10.57 -20.93 11.82
CA VAL A 61 -10.14 -20.13 12.97
C VAL A 61 -9.33 -18.95 12.43
N PHE A 62 -9.75 -17.74 12.77
CA PHE A 62 -9.08 -16.52 12.33
C PHE A 62 -8.44 -15.81 13.52
N CYS A 63 -7.16 -15.49 13.41
CA CYS A 63 -6.48 -14.57 14.32
C CYS A 63 -6.30 -13.25 13.57
N THR A 64 -6.69 -12.13 14.19
CA THR A 64 -6.55 -10.82 13.55
C THR A 64 -6.24 -9.74 14.57
N ALA A 65 -5.48 -8.74 14.15
CA ALA A 65 -5.32 -7.50 14.91
C ALA A 65 -6.61 -6.67 14.87
N THR A 66 -6.63 -5.63 15.69
CA THR A 66 -7.76 -4.72 15.83
C THR A 66 -8.16 -4.10 14.49
N SER A 67 -9.42 -4.30 14.11
CA SER A 67 -10.07 -3.71 12.93
C SER A 67 -11.50 -3.34 13.29
N ALA A 68 -12.13 -2.45 12.53
CA ALA A 68 -13.53 -2.08 12.79
C ALA A 68 -14.56 -3.17 12.42
N ASN A 69 -14.23 -4.10 11.52
CA ASN A 69 -15.15 -5.11 10.97
C ASN A 69 -14.53 -6.54 10.89
N PRO A 70 -13.93 -7.07 11.98
CA PRO A 70 -13.16 -8.33 11.92
C PRO A 70 -14.04 -9.53 11.56
N ARG A 71 -15.29 -9.54 12.02
CA ARG A 71 -16.24 -10.63 11.79
C ARG A 71 -16.68 -10.66 10.33
N GLU A 72 -17.12 -9.53 9.82
CA GLU A 72 -17.59 -9.35 8.45
C GLU A 72 -16.48 -9.68 7.46
N HIS A 73 -15.26 -9.19 7.73
CA HIS A 73 -14.09 -9.45 6.90
C HIS A 73 -13.75 -10.94 6.82
N ALA A 74 -13.66 -11.64 7.96
CA ALA A 74 -13.37 -13.07 8.00
C ALA A 74 -14.49 -13.92 7.38
N MET A 75 -15.76 -13.55 7.58
CA MET A 75 -16.90 -14.18 6.93
C MET A 75 -16.83 -14.05 5.41
N GLU A 76 -16.48 -12.87 4.89
CA GLU A 76 -16.35 -12.66 3.45
C GLU A 76 -15.14 -13.41 2.85
N LEU A 77 -13.99 -13.44 3.55
CA LEU A 77 -12.80 -14.18 3.11
C LEU A 77 -13.13 -15.65 2.78
N ALA A 78 -13.76 -16.38 3.69
CA ALA A 78 -14.05 -17.79 3.48
C ALA A 78 -15.50 -18.09 3.00
N LYS A 79 -16.33 -17.07 2.77
CA LYS A 79 -17.78 -17.18 2.48
C LYS A 79 -18.53 -18.01 3.53
N LEU A 80 -18.37 -17.64 4.80
CA LEU A 80 -18.99 -18.33 5.94
C LEU A 80 -20.37 -17.77 6.23
N GLN A 81 -21.30 -18.62 6.67
CA GLN A 81 -22.64 -18.21 7.09
C GLN A 81 -22.65 -17.64 8.50
N THR A 82 -21.81 -18.19 9.37
CA THR A 82 -21.70 -17.79 10.77
C THR A 82 -20.22 -17.74 11.18
N LEU A 83 -19.92 -16.81 12.08
CA LEU A 83 -18.64 -16.69 12.75
C LEU A 83 -18.90 -16.12 14.14
N GLU A 84 -18.32 -16.75 15.15
CA GLU A 84 -18.30 -16.26 16.52
C GLU A 84 -17.10 -15.33 16.70
N LEU A 85 -17.35 -14.11 17.20
CA LEU A 85 -16.29 -13.14 17.48
C LEU A 85 -15.94 -13.19 18.96
N ILE A 86 -14.70 -13.58 19.25
CA ILE A 86 -14.14 -13.53 20.60
C ILE A 86 -13.44 -12.18 20.77
N GLN A 87 -14.12 -11.24 21.44
CA GLN A 87 -13.61 -9.87 21.62
C GLN A 87 -13.08 -9.59 23.04
N ASN A 88 -13.51 -10.37 24.03
CA ASN A 88 -13.11 -10.16 25.42
C ASN A 88 -11.64 -10.55 25.60
N ASP A 89 -10.78 -9.55 25.76
CA ASP A 89 -9.38 -9.75 26.12
C ASP A 89 -9.27 -10.02 27.63
N GLY A 90 -8.93 -11.25 27.98
CA GLY A 90 -8.64 -11.66 29.36
C GLY A 90 -7.16 -11.67 29.70
N SER A 91 -6.29 -11.17 28.81
CA SER A 91 -4.86 -11.13 29.04
C SER A 91 -4.46 -10.06 30.07
N PRO A 92 -3.37 -10.27 30.83
CA PRO A 92 -2.90 -9.29 31.79
C PRO A 92 -2.38 -8.05 31.05
N SER A 93 -3.01 -6.91 31.29
CA SER A 93 -2.56 -5.60 30.78
C SER A 93 -2.17 -4.70 31.94
N SER A 94 -0.98 -4.10 31.85
CA SER A 94 -0.53 -3.05 32.76
C SER A 94 -0.89 -1.66 32.24
N GLN A 95 -0.50 -0.63 32.98
CA GLN A 95 -0.57 0.76 32.53
C GLN A 95 0.29 0.99 31.28
N LYS A 96 -0.25 1.69 30.28
CA LYS A 96 0.46 2.09 29.06
C LYS A 96 0.46 3.61 28.94
N PHE A 97 1.63 4.20 28.83
CA PHE A 97 1.81 5.64 28.60
C PHE A 97 1.98 5.90 27.11
N PHE A 98 1.19 6.81 26.56
CA PHE A 98 1.31 7.25 25.17
C PHE A 98 1.70 8.74 25.16
N ILE A 99 2.86 9.06 24.59
CA ILE A 99 3.39 10.42 24.51
C ILE A 99 3.39 10.90 23.06
N LEU A 100 2.86 12.10 22.86
CA LEU A 100 3.00 12.86 21.61
C LEU A 100 4.16 13.84 21.76
N TRP A 101 5.21 13.65 20.97
CA TRP A 101 6.41 14.47 20.98
C TRP A 101 6.48 15.29 19.68
N ASN A 102 6.31 16.60 19.80
CA ASN A 102 6.41 17.52 18.66
C ASN A 102 7.72 18.32 18.76
N PRO A 103 8.75 17.99 17.96
CA PRO A 103 10.02 18.70 17.97
C PRO A 103 9.85 20.21 17.69
N PRO A 104 10.56 21.08 18.41
CA PRO A 104 10.49 22.52 18.15
C PRO A 104 11.16 22.88 16.81
N LEU A 105 10.48 23.69 15.98
CA LEU A 105 10.97 24.11 14.65
C LEU A 105 12.34 24.83 14.69
N CYS A 106 12.70 25.44 15.82
CA CYS A 106 14.01 26.07 16.07
C CYS A 106 14.29 26.12 17.57
N LEU A 107 15.45 25.63 18.00
CA LEU A 107 16.00 25.94 19.32
C LEU A 107 16.98 27.10 19.17
N ARG A 108 16.64 28.25 19.75
CA ARG A 108 17.60 29.37 19.92
C ARG A 108 18.34 29.17 21.23
N THR A 109 19.54 28.62 21.14
CA THR A 109 20.47 28.57 22.26
C THR A 109 21.77 29.27 21.85
N VAL A 110 22.16 30.31 22.59
CA VAL A 110 23.44 31.06 22.50
C VAL A 110 24.12 31.02 21.11
N GLY A 111 23.58 31.79 20.15
CA GLY A 111 24.27 32.08 18.89
C GLY A 111 24.25 31.00 17.80
N VAL A 112 23.72 29.79 18.05
CA VAL A 112 23.60 28.73 17.03
C VAL A 112 22.11 28.37 16.83
N LEU A 113 21.63 28.48 15.60
CA LEU A 113 20.32 27.95 15.19
C LEU A 113 20.44 26.43 15.09
N LEU A 114 20.02 25.70 16.12
CA LEU A 114 19.84 24.25 16.05
C LEU A 114 18.41 23.98 15.57
N VAL A 115 18.30 23.49 14.34
CA VAL A 115 17.05 22.92 13.83
C VAL A 115 16.92 21.53 14.47
N SER A 116 15.90 21.33 15.31
CA SER A 116 15.63 20.01 15.87
C SER A 116 15.13 19.10 14.75
N CYS A 117 15.92 18.07 14.42
CA CYS A 117 15.55 17.08 13.42
C CYS A 117 14.79 15.94 14.11
N PRO A 118 13.56 15.58 13.68
CA PRO A 118 12.81 14.47 14.27
C PRO A 118 13.58 13.14 14.31
N ILE A 119 14.44 12.89 13.31
CA ILE A 119 15.30 11.70 13.26
C ILE A 119 16.31 11.71 14.42
N MET A 120 16.89 12.87 14.71
CA MET A 120 17.84 13.06 15.81
C MET A 120 17.14 12.92 17.16
N GLU A 121 15.97 13.54 17.33
CA GLU A 121 15.15 13.42 18.54
C GLU A 121 14.82 11.95 18.87
N VAL A 122 14.35 11.18 17.89
CA VAL A 122 14.11 9.74 18.07
C VAL A 122 15.39 8.99 18.41
N SER A 123 16.53 9.36 17.81
CA SER A 123 17.81 8.69 18.06
C SER A 123 18.32 8.96 19.48
N CYS A 124 18.17 10.20 19.98
CA CYS A 124 18.46 10.55 21.37
C CYS A 124 17.56 9.78 22.34
N LEU A 125 16.24 9.77 22.10
CA LEU A 125 15.30 8.99 22.91
C LEU A 125 15.66 7.50 22.89
N PHE A 126 15.98 6.95 21.72
CA PHE A 126 16.32 5.54 21.58
C PHE A 126 17.60 5.19 22.36
N ALA A 127 18.65 6.02 22.25
CA ALA A 127 19.89 5.85 23.00
C ALA A 127 19.65 5.95 24.51
N GLU A 128 18.84 6.90 24.97
CA GLU A 128 18.51 7.08 26.39
C GLU A 128 17.78 5.84 26.93
N MET A 129 16.74 5.36 26.24
CA MET A 129 15.97 4.18 26.68
C MET A 129 16.87 2.94 26.79
N VAL A 130 17.75 2.74 25.82
CA VAL A 130 18.74 1.64 25.83
C VAL A 130 19.71 1.75 27.01
N GLN A 131 20.21 2.95 27.32
CA GLN A 131 21.10 3.19 28.46
C GLN A 131 20.44 2.88 29.81
N HIS A 132 19.12 3.09 29.93
CA HIS A 132 18.34 2.68 31.11
C HIS A 132 17.96 1.19 31.11
N GLY A 133 18.46 0.40 30.15
CA GLY A 133 18.21 -1.04 30.07
C GLY A 133 16.79 -1.39 29.60
N LEU A 134 16.08 -0.45 28.96
CA LEU A 134 14.74 -0.69 28.43
C LEU A 134 14.82 -1.35 27.05
N ARG A 135 14.00 -2.39 26.85
CA ARG A 135 13.88 -3.05 25.56
C ARG A 135 12.97 -2.25 24.64
N CYS A 136 13.47 -1.87 23.47
CA CYS A 136 12.78 -0.89 22.63
C CYS A 136 12.74 -1.24 21.14
N ILE A 137 11.66 -0.82 20.49
CA ILE A 137 11.55 -0.84 19.02
C ILE A 137 11.29 0.59 18.54
N ALA A 138 12.13 1.09 17.65
CA ALA A 138 11.92 2.33 16.93
C ALA A 138 11.37 2.06 15.53
N PHE A 139 10.06 2.25 15.35
CA PHE A 139 9.39 2.12 14.06
C PHE A 139 9.67 3.34 13.17
N CYS A 140 10.10 3.09 11.94
CA CYS A 140 10.33 4.13 10.93
C CYS A 140 9.59 3.80 9.63
N LYS A 141 9.11 4.84 8.94
CA LYS A 141 8.31 4.70 7.71
C LYS A 141 9.08 4.10 6.52
N THR A 142 10.39 4.34 6.43
CA THR A 142 11.20 3.91 5.28
C THR A 142 12.46 3.16 5.72
N ARG A 143 12.96 2.27 4.83
CA ARG A 143 14.21 1.52 5.03
C ARG A 143 15.38 2.45 5.39
N LYS A 144 15.46 3.58 4.69
CA LYS A 144 16.51 4.60 4.90
C LYS A 144 16.41 5.28 6.26
N LEU A 145 15.20 5.59 6.75
CA LEU A 145 15.02 6.19 8.07
C LEU A 145 15.47 5.24 9.18
N CYS A 146 15.20 3.93 9.07
CA CYS A 146 15.69 2.94 10.04
C CYS A 146 17.22 2.96 10.15
N GLU A 147 17.91 2.98 9.01
CA GLU A 147 19.37 3.00 8.97
C GLU A 147 19.95 4.31 9.52
N LEU A 148 19.29 5.45 9.25
CA LEU A 148 19.69 6.75 9.80
C LEU A 148 19.50 6.81 11.32
N VAL A 149 18.36 6.34 11.83
CA VAL A 149 18.10 6.27 13.29
C VAL A 149 19.15 5.37 13.95
N LEU A 150 19.44 4.20 13.38
CA LEU A 150 20.49 3.32 13.91
C LEU A 150 21.86 4.01 13.91
N CYS A 151 22.24 4.67 12.82
CA CYS A 151 23.53 5.36 12.68
C CYS A 151 23.71 6.40 13.78
N TYR A 152 22.75 7.33 13.91
CA TYR A 152 22.82 8.39 14.92
C TYR A 152 22.73 7.86 16.35
N THR A 153 21.92 6.84 16.61
CA THR A 153 21.84 6.21 17.94
C THR A 153 23.18 5.58 18.32
N ARG A 154 23.87 4.93 17.38
CA ARG A 154 25.21 4.36 17.63
C ARG A 154 26.25 5.44 17.87
N GLU A 155 26.21 6.55 17.13
CA GLU A 155 27.10 7.70 17.38
C GLU A 155 26.93 8.23 18.81
N ILE A 156 25.69 8.43 19.26
CA ILE A 156 25.37 8.87 20.63
C ILE A 156 25.87 7.85 21.67
N LEU A 157 25.59 6.55 21.47
CA LEU A 157 26.03 5.49 22.38
C LEU A 157 27.56 5.34 22.38
N GLN A 158 28.24 5.58 21.26
CA GLN A 158 29.70 5.52 21.20
C GLN A 158 30.36 6.57 22.10
N GLU A 159 29.70 7.71 22.31
CA GLU A 159 30.16 8.77 23.22
C GLU A 159 29.72 8.53 24.68
N THR A 160 28.51 8.01 24.89
CA THR A 160 27.87 7.94 26.22
C THR A 160 27.98 6.57 26.89
N ALA A 161 27.80 5.48 26.13
CA ALA A 161 27.80 4.10 26.61
C ALA A 161 28.32 3.11 25.53
N PRO A 162 29.65 3.06 25.27
CA PRO A 162 30.21 2.30 24.14
C PRO A 162 29.88 0.80 24.15
N HIS A 163 29.68 0.21 25.34
CA HIS A 163 29.35 -1.19 25.52
C HIS A 163 27.94 -1.57 25.02
N LEU A 164 27.06 -0.59 24.76
CA LEU A 164 25.69 -0.81 24.28
C LEU A 164 25.55 -0.65 22.76
N VAL A 165 26.59 -0.18 22.05
CA VAL A 165 26.56 0.09 20.60
C VAL A 165 26.17 -1.15 19.78
N ASP A 166 26.71 -2.31 20.18
CA ASP A 166 26.43 -3.61 19.53
C ASP A 166 25.13 -4.27 20.03
N CYS A 167 24.48 -3.69 21.04
CA CYS A 167 23.21 -4.16 21.57
C CYS A 167 22.00 -3.60 20.78
N ILE A 168 22.24 -2.79 19.74
CA ILE A 168 21.21 -2.25 18.85
C ILE A 168 21.45 -2.59 17.38
N CYS A 169 20.37 -2.76 16.62
CA CYS A 169 20.46 -3.02 15.18
C CYS A 169 19.27 -2.44 14.41
N ALA A 170 19.32 -2.58 13.08
CA ALA A 170 18.19 -2.26 12.21
C ALA A 170 17.49 -3.56 11.79
N TYR A 171 16.20 -3.47 11.44
CA TYR A 171 15.42 -4.59 10.90
C TYR A 171 14.49 -4.14 9.77
N ARG A 172 14.61 -4.76 8.59
CA ARG A 172 13.77 -4.45 7.43
C ARG A 172 13.60 -5.67 6.53
N ALA A 173 12.46 -5.74 5.84
CA ALA A 173 12.06 -6.92 5.06
C ALA A 173 13.02 -7.31 3.92
N GLY A 174 13.82 -6.35 3.41
CA GLY A 174 14.77 -6.62 2.32
C GLY A 174 16.00 -7.42 2.73
N TYR A 175 16.36 -7.46 4.03
CA TYR A 175 17.49 -8.27 4.49
C TYR A 175 17.30 -9.76 4.14
N ILE A 176 18.43 -10.40 3.88
CA ILE A 176 18.47 -11.83 3.61
C ILE A 176 17.85 -12.61 4.78
N ALA A 177 17.21 -13.74 4.46
CA ALA A 177 16.42 -14.49 5.44
C ALA A 177 17.25 -14.96 6.64
N GLU A 178 18.52 -15.28 6.42
CA GLU A 178 19.46 -15.68 7.48
C GLU A 178 19.71 -14.56 8.48
N ASP A 179 20.00 -13.34 8.00
CA ASP A 179 20.20 -12.18 8.86
C ASP A 179 18.95 -11.81 9.67
N ARG A 180 17.77 -11.88 9.04
CA ARG A 180 16.51 -11.62 9.74
C ARG A 180 16.30 -12.60 10.90
N ARG A 181 16.50 -13.90 10.66
CA ARG A 181 16.40 -14.93 11.70
C ARG A 181 17.44 -14.74 12.81
N ARG A 182 18.66 -14.32 12.46
CA ARG A 182 19.71 -14.02 13.43
C ARG A 182 19.33 -12.83 14.31
N ILE A 183 18.86 -11.72 13.72
CA ILE A 183 18.42 -10.53 14.46
C ILE A 183 17.24 -10.86 15.36
N GLU A 184 16.24 -11.57 14.83
CA GLU A 184 15.10 -12.07 15.58
C GLU A 184 15.57 -12.88 16.79
N SER A 185 16.43 -13.88 16.58
CA SER A 185 16.99 -14.72 17.65
C SER A 185 17.79 -13.92 18.68
N ASP A 186 18.63 -12.98 18.26
CA ASP A 186 19.46 -12.16 19.16
C ASP A 186 18.59 -11.22 20.00
N PHE A 187 17.49 -10.71 19.43
CA PHE A 187 16.51 -9.93 20.18
C PHE A 187 15.70 -10.81 21.12
N PHE A 188 15.32 -12.03 20.71
CA PHE A 188 14.66 -13.00 21.59
C PHE A 188 15.51 -13.39 22.78
N GLY A 189 16.78 -13.68 22.53
CA GLY A 189 17.75 -14.05 23.56
C GLY A 189 18.13 -12.91 24.49
N GLY A 190 17.65 -11.69 24.26
CA GLY A 190 17.97 -10.51 25.07
C GLY A 190 19.39 -9.96 24.83
N LYS A 191 20.11 -10.48 23.83
CA LYS A 191 21.41 -9.96 23.40
C LYS A 191 21.27 -8.59 22.74
N LEU A 192 20.19 -8.38 21.99
CA LEU A 192 19.79 -7.06 21.50
C LEU A 192 18.76 -6.43 22.44
N CYS A 193 19.05 -5.21 22.85
CA CYS A 193 18.16 -4.38 23.66
C CYS A 193 17.26 -3.48 22.81
N GLY A 194 17.66 -3.14 21.58
CA GLY A 194 16.94 -2.19 20.74
C GLY A 194 16.96 -2.52 19.26
N ILE A 195 15.84 -2.30 18.56
CA ILE A 195 15.78 -2.41 17.09
C ILE A 195 15.13 -1.18 16.45
N ALA A 196 15.78 -0.60 15.44
CA ALA A 196 15.15 0.33 14.51
C ALA A 196 14.54 -0.44 13.33
N ALA A 197 13.21 -0.45 13.19
CA ALA A 197 12.51 -1.31 12.25
C ALA A 197 11.52 -0.60 11.33
N THR A 198 11.28 -1.13 10.14
CA THR A 198 10.11 -0.75 9.35
C THR A 198 8.85 -1.46 9.90
N ASN A 199 7.72 -1.35 9.20
CA ASN A 199 6.54 -2.19 9.45
C ASN A 199 6.77 -3.70 9.30
N ALA A 200 8.00 -4.15 9.00
CA ALA A 200 8.33 -5.57 8.94
C ALA A 200 8.19 -6.27 10.31
N LEU A 201 8.34 -5.53 11.42
CA LEU A 201 8.05 -6.02 12.79
C LEU A 201 6.63 -5.65 13.27
N GLU A 202 5.81 -5.06 12.40
CA GLU A 202 4.37 -4.88 12.67
C GLU A 202 3.63 -6.22 12.59
N LEU A 203 4.14 -7.15 11.78
CA LEU A 203 3.61 -8.50 11.58
C LEU A 203 3.87 -9.38 12.82
N GLY A 204 2.97 -10.35 13.07
CA GLY A 204 2.82 -11.26 14.21
C GLY A 204 4.02 -12.12 14.66
N ILE A 205 5.26 -11.65 14.49
CA ILE A 205 6.43 -12.25 15.14
C ILE A 205 6.27 -12.02 16.65
N ASP A 206 6.42 -13.08 17.45
CA ASP A 206 6.36 -12.99 18.91
C ASP A 206 7.63 -12.35 19.44
N VAL A 207 7.73 -11.02 19.37
CA VAL A 207 8.95 -10.24 19.62
C VAL A 207 9.44 -10.23 21.10
N GLY A 208 8.79 -11.02 21.98
CA GLY A 208 9.10 -11.11 23.40
C GLY A 208 8.64 -9.88 24.20
N HIS A 209 9.32 -9.59 25.32
CA HIS A 209 9.00 -8.46 26.18
C HIS A 209 9.62 -7.15 25.66
N ILE A 210 8.79 -6.16 25.35
CA ILE A 210 9.19 -4.83 24.91
C ILE A 210 8.64 -3.80 25.90
N ASP A 211 9.52 -2.93 26.38
CA ASP A 211 9.21 -1.85 27.32
C ASP A 211 8.72 -0.59 26.59
N VAL A 212 9.37 -0.24 25.47
CA VAL A 212 9.15 1.04 24.77
C VAL A 212 8.97 0.87 23.26
N THR A 213 7.98 1.55 22.67
CA THR A 213 7.87 1.72 21.22
C THR A 213 8.05 3.18 20.85
N LEU A 214 8.97 3.48 19.93
CA LEU A 214 9.17 4.80 19.36
C LEU A 214 8.61 4.80 17.94
N HIS A 215 7.86 5.82 17.55
CA HIS A 215 7.28 5.94 16.22
C HIS A 215 7.77 7.24 15.58
N LEU A 216 8.61 7.12 14.55
CA LEU A 216 9.12 8.25 13.79
C LEU A 216 8.15 8.58 12.65
N GLY A 217 7.25 9.53 12.90
CA GLY A 217 6.14 9.90 12.03
C GLY A 217 4.92 8.99 12.14
N PHE A 218 3.78 9.43 11.60
CA PHE A 218 2.58 8.61 11.54
C PHE A 218 2.78 7.39 10.60
N PRO A 219 2.43 6.16 11.02
CA PRO A 219 2.72 4.93 10.25
C PRO A 219 1.83 4.74 9.01
N GLY A 220 0.89 5.66 8.76
CA GLY A 220 0.02 5.65 7.57
C GLY A 220 -1.39 5.10 7.82
N SER A 221 -1.64 4.45 8.96
CA SER A 221 -3.01 4.11 9.40
C SER A 221 -3.11 4.07 10.92
N ILE A 222 -4.32 4.27 11.44
CA ILE A 222 -4.62 4.17 12.87
C ILE A 222 -4.44 2.72 13.32
N ALA A 223 -4.90 1.74 12.53
CA ALA A 223 -4.67 0.33 12.76
C ALA A 223 -3.17 0.00 12.95
N SER A 224 -2.30 0.42 12.02
CA SER A 224 -0.86 0.19 12.10
C SER A 224 -0.23 0.83 13.33
N LEU A 225 -0.65 2.04 13.70
CA LEU A 225 -0.18 2.70 14.93
C LEU A 225 -0.49 1.85 16.15
N TRP A 226 -1.74 1.39 16.30
CA TRP A 226 -2.13 0.57 17.43
C TRP A 226 -1.47 -0.81 17.44
N GLN A 227 -1.24 -1.41 16.28
CA GLN A 227 -0.49 -2.67 16.16
C GLN A 227 0.96 -2.52 16.62
N GLN A 228 1.63 -1.46 16.19
CA GLN A 228 3.00 -1.16 16.59
C GLN A 228 3.09 -0.86 18.09
N VAL A 229 2.16 -0.05 18.62
CA VAL A 229 2.04 0.27 20.06
C VAL A 229 1.70 -0.98 20.88
N GLY A 230 0.96 -1.94 20.31
CA GLY A 230 0.65 -3.24 20.91
C GLY A 230 1.84 -4.19 21.05
N ARG A 231 3.00 -3.83 20.49
CA ARG A 231 4.24 -4.60 20.66
C ARG A 231 4.84 -4.42 22.06
N SER A 232 4.62 -3.29 22.72
CA SER A 232 4.97 -3.09 24.13
C SER A 232 3.79 -3.37 25.08
N GLY A 233 4.11 -3.79 26.31
CA GLY A 233 3.12 -3.93 27.39
C GLY A 233 2.28 -5.21 27.38
N ARG A 234 2.81 -6.34 26.91
CA ARG A 234 2.13 -7.66 26.90
C ARG A 234 2.11 -8.38 28.27
N ARG A 235 2.55 -7.74 29.36
CA ARG A 235 2.68 -8.33 30.72
C ARG A 235 2.38 -7.29 31.81
N GLU A 236 2.60 -7.63 33.07
CA GLU A 236 2.30 -6.79 34.25
C GLU A 236 3.14 -5.51 34.39
N LYS A 237 4.19 -5.31 33.58
CA LYS A 237 5.08 -4.14 33.67
C LYS A 237 4.58 -2.98 32.81
N PRO A 238 4.56 -1.73 33.34
CA PRO A 238 4.20 -0.56 32.56
C PRO A 238 5.00 -0.44 31.27
N SER A 239 4.35 0.07 30.22
CA SER A 239 4.96 0.26 28.90
C SER A 239 4.82 1.69 28.42
N LEU A 240 5.74 2.11 27.55
CA LEU A 240 5.76 3.45 26.95
C LEU A 240 5.64 3.37 25.42
N ALA A 241 4.86 4.27 24.84
CA ALA A 241 4.82 4.53 23.40
C ALA A 241 5.05 6.01 23.16
N VAL A 242 6.02 6.37 22.31
CA VAL A 242 6.34 7.76 21.97
C VAL A 242 6.19 7.96 20.46
N TYR A 243 5.28 8.85 20.08
CA TYR A 243 5.11 9.27 18.69
C TYR A 243 5.81 10.62 18.48
N VAL A 244 6.88 10.60 17.69
CA VAL A 244 7.65 11.79 17.29
C VAL A 244 7.22 12.26 15.91
N ALA A 245 6.65 13.46 15.83
CA ALA A 245 6.11 14.02 14.59
C ALA A 245 7.19 14.58 13.64
N PHE A 246 6.96 14.42 12.34
CA PHE A 246 7.58 15.27 11.33
C PHE A 246 6.85 16.61 11.18
N GLU A 247 7.45 17.53 10.44
CA GLU A 247 6.87 18.83 10.09
C GLU A 247 5.75 18.73 9.03
N GLY A 248 5.54 17.54 8.48
CA GLY A 248 4.53 17.30 7.44
C GLY A 248 3.10 17.60 7.91
N PRO A 249 2.18 17.98 7.00
CA PRO A 249 0.84 18.43 7.37
C PRO A 249 0.04 17.41 8.20
N LEU A 250 0.20 16.12 7.91
CA LEU A 250 -0.48 15.02 8.59
C LEU A 250 -0.05 14.87 10.05
N ASP A 251 1.25 14.87 10.30
CA ASP A 251 1.79 14.71 11.65
C ASP A 251 1.44 15.92 12.51
N GLN A 252 1.58 17.14 11.96
CA GLN A 252 1.21 18.37 12.64
C GLN A 252 -0.29 18.49 12.92
N TYR A 253 -1.14 17.90 12.08
CA TYR A 253 -2.57 17.80 12.36
C TYR A 253 -2.84 17.00 13.63
N PHE A 254 -2.22 15.82 13.80
CA PHE A 254 -2.41 15.02 15.01
C PHE A 254 -1.78 15.65 16.25
N MET A 255 -0.65 16.36 16.10
CA MET A 255 -0.05 17.12 17.20
C MET A 255 -0.95 18.27 17.67
N LYS A 256 -1.62 18.96 16.73
CA LYS A 256 -2.58 20.03 17.04
C LYS A 256 -3.91 19.50 17.60
N PHE A 257 -4.34 18.32 17.16
CA PHE A 257 -5.61 17.71 17.57
C PHE A 257 -5.45 16.28 18.09
N PRO A 258 -4.79 16.06 19.25
CA PRO A 258 -4.54 14.72 19.79
C PRO A 258 -5.79 13.85 19.94
N GLN A 259 -6.92 14.46 20.34
CA GLN A 259 -8.19 13.76 20.51
C GLN A 259 -8.68 13.10 19.22
N LYS A 260 -8.31 13.63 18.04
CA LYS A 260 -8.65 13.01 16.76
C LYS A 260 -7.88 11.70 16.57
N LEU A 261 -6.59 11.65 16.94
CA LEU A 261 -5.81 10.42 16.84
C LEU A 261 -6.41 9.29 17.70
N PHE A 262 -6.76 9.59 18.95
CA PHE A 262 -7.25 8.58 19.90
C PHE A 262 -8.72 8.20 19.72
N ARG A 263 -9.55 9.07 19.14
CA ARG A 263 -10.98 8.81 18.91
C ARG A 263 -11.32 8.45 17.47
N SER A 264 -10.35 8.52 16.55
CA SER A 264 -10.56 8.08 15.18
C SER A 264 -11.01 6.62 15.16
N PRO A 265 -12.03 6.29 14.37
CA PRO A 265 -12.38 4.90 14.15
C PRO A 265 -11.18 4.18 13.50
N ILE A 266 -10.96 2.94 13.90
CA ILE A 266 -10.00 2.06 13.25
C ILE A 266 -10.53 1.73 11.85
N GLU A 267 -9.63 1.63 10.87
CA GLU A 267 -10.02 1.36 9.49
C GLU A 267 -10.68 -0.03 9.33
N CYS A 268 -11.63 -0.13 8.41
CA CYS A 268 -12.22 -1.41 8.01
C CYS A 268 -11.27 -2.16 7.07
N CYS A 269 -11.29 -3.49 7.15
CA CYS A 269 -10.67 -4.37 6.17
C CYS A 269 -11.72 -4.76 5.13
N HIS A 270 -11.58 -4.21 3.91
CA HIS A 270 -12.52 -4.47 2.82
C HIS A 270 -12.00 -5.56 1.88
N VAL A 271 -12.89 -6.46 1.45
CA VAL A 271 -12.63 -7.51 0.46
C VAL A 271 -13.83 -7.62 -0.45
N ASP A 272 -13.61 -7.49 -1.76
CA ASP A 272 -14.62 -7.73 -2.79
C ASP A 272 -14.27 -9.02 -3.56
N ALA A 273 -14.75 -10.15 -3.05
CA ALA A 273 -14.57 -11.43 -3.75
C ALA A 273 -15.49 -11.59 -4.98
N GLN A 274 -16.36 -10.61 -5.27
CA GLN A 274 -17.16 -10.55 -6.49
C GLN A 274 -16.51 -9.71 -7.59
N ASN A 275 -15.34 -9.12 -7.32
CA ASN A 275 -14.56 -8.42 -8.31
C ASN A 275 -14.39 -9.30 -9.55
N GLN A 276 -14.97 -8.86 -10.67
CA GLN A 276 -15.12 -9.70 -11.85
C GLN A 276 -13.78 -10.17 -12.42
N GLN A 277 -12.78 -9.28 -12.45
CA GLN A 277 -11.48 -9.59 -13.04
C GLN A 277 -10.73 -10.65 -12.21
N VAL A 278 -10.71 -10.48 -10.89
CA VAL A 278 -10.07 -11.41 -9.96
C VAL A 278 -10.84 -12.74 -9.92
N LEU A 279 -12.18 -12.69 -9.97
CA LEU A 279 -13.04 -13.87 -10.01
C LEU A 279 -12.79 -14.72 -11.26
N GLU A 280 -12.73 -14.11 -12.45
CA GLU A 280 -12.46 -14.82 -13.71
C GLU A 280 -11.13 -15.59 -13.66
N GLN A 281 -10.06 -14.97 -13.14
CA GLN A 281 -8.75 -15.61 -12.95
C GLN A 281 -8.84 -16.86 -12.06
N HIS A 282 -9.55 -16.76 -10.93
CA HIS A 282 -9.68 -17.88 -10.00
C HIS A 282 -10.68 -18.95 -10.47
N LEU A 283 -11.67 -18.62 -11.28
CA LEU A 283 -12.59 -19.60 -11.87
C LEU A 283 -11.91 -20.47 -12.92
N ALA A 284 -10.99 -19.92 -13.73
CA ALA A 284 -10.16 -20.71 -14.63
C ALA A 284 -9.35 -21.77 -13.83
N CYS A 285 -8.76 -21.37 -12.70
CA CYS A 285 -8.09 -22.30 -11.80
C CYS A 285 -9.05 -23.34 -11.21
N ALA A 286 -10.22 -22.90 -10.71
CA ALA A 286 -11.19 -23.77 -10.09
C ALA A 286 -11.72 -24.84 -11.06
N ALA A 287 -11.92 -24.48 -12.33
CA ALA A 287 -12.36 -25.39 -13.39
C ALA A 287 -11.33 -26.45 -13.75
N LEU A 288 -10.03 -26.12 -13.68
CA LEU A 288 -8.94 -27.11 -13.82
C LEU A 288 -8.96 -28.11 -12.66
N GLU A 289 -9.13 -27.61 -11.44
CA GLU A 289 -9.12 -28.44 -10.22
C GLU A 289 -10.30 -29.40 -10.16
N HIS A 290 -11.50 -28.91 -10.50
CA HIS A 290 -12.70 -29.72 -10.60
C HIS A 290 -13.72 -28.99 -11.48
N PRO A 291 -14.38 -29.64 -12.46
CA PRO A 291 -15.30 -28.97 -13.38
C PRO A 291 -16.37 -28.14 -12.68
N LEU A 292 -16.66 -26.93 -13.17
CA LEU A 292 -17.60 -26.01 -12.53
C LEU A 292 -19.06 -26.38 -12.84
N ASN A 293 -19.94 -26.14 -11.89
CA ASN A 293 -21.39 -26.22 -12.07
C ASN A 293 -22.08 -25.04 -11.37
N LEU A 294 -22.97 -24.35 -12.10
CA LEU A 294 -23.64 -23.15 -11.61
C LEU A 294 -24.41 -23.39 -10.31
N LEU A 295 -25.22 -24.46 -10.23
CA LEU A 295 -26.06 -24.75 -9.06
C LEU A 295 -25.24 -25.02 -7.78
N TYR A 296 -24.15 -25.76 -7.91
CA TYR A 296 -23.35 -26.17 -6.76
C TYR A 296 -22.28 -25.16 -6.36
N ASP A 297 -21.74 -24.39 -7.31
CA ASP A 297 -20.61 -23.50 -7.10
C ASP A 297 -21.03 -22.06 -6.76
N GLU A 298 -22.28 -21.66 -7.02
CA GLU A 298 -22.80 -20.33 -6.67
C GLU A 298 -22.69 -20.05 -5.16
N LYS A 299 -22.84 -21.06 -4.30
CA LYS A 299 -22.65 -20.92 -2.85
C LYS A 299 -21.24 -20.47 -2.45
N TYR A 300 -20.22 -20.74 -3.28
CA TYR A 300 -18.83 -20.34 -3.03
C TYR A 300 -18.46 -19.04 -3.74
N PHE A 301 -18.82 -18.91 -5.01
CA PHE A 301 -18.38 -17.79 -5.85
C PHE A 301 -19.39 -16.64 -5.96
N GLY A 302 -20.62 -16.83 -5.48
CA GLY A 302 -21.66 -15.82 -5.47
C GLY A 302 -22.34 -15.60 -6.82
N SER A 303 -23.18 -14.58 -6.87
CA SER A 303 -24.06 -14.25 -8.01
C SER A 303 -23.31 -13.89 -9.31
N SER A 304 -22.08 -13.38 -9.20
CA SER A 304 -21.25 -13.01 -10.35
C SER A 304 -20.69 -14.21 -11.14
N LEU A 305 -20.88 -15.44 -10.64
CA LEU A 305 -20.39 -16.67 -11.26
C LEU A 305 -20.88 -16.85 -12.72
N SER A 306 -22.16 -16.61 -12.97
CA SER A 306 -22.78 -16.80 -14.30
C SER A 306 -22.18 -15.87 -15.35
N LYS A 307 -22.01 -14.59 -15.00
CA LYS A 307 -21.37 -13.57 -15.84
C LYS A 307 -19.91 -13.93 -16.12
N ALA A 308 -19.17 -14.35 -15.10
CA ALA A 308 -17.76 -14.71 -15.23
C ALA A 308 -17.54 -15.97 -16.08
N ILE A 309 -18.38 -17.00 -15.93
CA ILE A 309 -18.35 -18.20 -16.79
C ILE A 309 -18.61 -17.85 -18.25
N THR A 310 -19.63 -17.02 -18.52
CA THR A 310 -19.95 -16.58 -19.89
C THR A 310 -18.78 -15.81 -20.51
N SER A 311 -18.15 -14.92 -19.74
CA SER A 311 -16.96 -14.18 -20.16
C SER A 311 -15.79 -15.12 -20.49
N LEU A 312 -15.50 -16.10 -19.62
CA LEU A 312 -14.42 -17.07 -19.83
C LEU A 312 -14.69 -18.03 -21.00
N GLN A 313 -15.94 -18.42 -21.22
CA GLN A 313 -16.35 -19.20 -22.38
C GLN A 313 -16.09 -18.43 -23.67
N ASN A 314 -16.51 -17.16 -23.74
CA ASN A 314 -16.30 -16.31 -24.92
C ASN A 314 -14.82 -16.11 -25.23
N ARG A 315 -13.96 -16.11 -24.21
CA ARG A 315 -12.50 -16.04 -24.36
C ARG A 315 -11.82 -17.41 -24.60
N GLY A 316 -12.58 -18.50 -24.65
CA GLY A 316 -12.07 -19.84 -24.95
C GLY A 316 -11.38 -20.56 -23.78
N TYR A 317 -11.57 -20.12 -22.54
CA TYR A 317 -11.00 -20.79 -21.36
C TYR A 317 -11.87 -21.92 -20.82
N LEU A 318 -13.19 -21.87 -21.07
CA LEU A 318 -14.16 -22.85 -20.59
C LEU A 318 -14.99 -23.41 -21.76
N ALA A 319 -15.30 -24.70 -21.68
CA ALA A 319 -16.26 -25.35 -22.56
C ALA A 319 -17.29 -26.13 -21.73
N SER A 320 -18.51 -26.22 -22.26
CA SER A 320 -19.55 -27.09 -21.73
C SER A 320 -20.20 -27.88 -22.86
N ASP A 321 -20.80 -29.02 -22.51
CA ASP A 321 -21.61 -29.79 -23.43
C ASP A 321 -22.96 -29.10 -23.65
N PRO A 322 -23.28 -28.63 -24.88
CA PRO A 322 -24.50 -27.89 -25.17
C PRO A 322 -25.77 -28.74 -25.08
N SER A 323 -25.66 -30.09 -25.06
CA SER A 323 -26.80 -31.02 -24.99
C SER A 323 -27.49 -31.06 -23.62
N ARG A 324 -26.86 -30.49 -22.58
CA ARG A 324 -27.41 -30.45 -21.22
C ARG A 324 -28.14 -29.14 -20.93
N ASP A 325 -29.20 -29.25 -20.12
CA ASP A 325 -29.93 -28.11 -19.58
C ASP A 325 -28.99 -27.10 -18.93
N SER A 326 -29.32 -25.82 -19.09
CA SER A 326 -28.47 -24.68 -18.69
C SER A 326 -28.01 -24.73 -17.22
N SER A 327 -28.82 -25.28 -16.31
CA SER A 327 -28.50 -25.42 -14.89
C SER A 327 -27.65 -26.66 -14.56
N ALA A 328 -27.76 -27.73 -15.36
CA ALA A 328 -27.01 -28.97 -15.20
C ALA A 328 -25.71 -29.02 -16.03
N ARG A 329 -25.37 -27.92 -16.71
CA ARG A 329 -24.12 -27.81 -17.48
C ARG A 329 -22.91 -27.92 -16.58
N ILE A 330 -21.96 -28.70 -17.06
CA ILE A 330 -20.63 -28.86 -16.46
C ILE A 330 -19.66 -28.08 -17.34
N TRP A 331 -18.88 -27.20 -16.72
CA TRP A 331 -17.91 -26.36 -17.39
C TRP A 331 -16.51 -26.87 -17.09
N SER A 332 -15.83 -27.33 -18.13
CA SER A 332 -14.47 -27.84 -18.03
C SER A 332 -13.48 -26.79 -18.54
N TYR A 333 -12.31 -26.74 -17.93
CA TYR A 333 -11.23 -25.89 -18.39
C TYR A 333 -10.63 -26.42 -19.69
N ILE A 334 -10.49 -25.54 -20.68
CA ILE A 334 -9.88 -25.82 -21.99
C ILE A 334 -8.87 -24.74 -22.41
N GLY A 335 -8.45 -23.90 -21.46
CA GLY A 335 -7.48 -22.84 -21.73
C GLY A 335 -6.12 -23.37 -22.17
N HIS A 336 -5.31 -22.48 -22.75
CA HIS A 336 -4.00 -22.84 -23.30
C HIS A 336 -2.97 -23.15 -22.20
N GLU A 337 -3.11 -22.57 -21.02
CA GLU A 337 -2.19 -22.79 -19.91
C GLU A 337 -2.42 -24.16 -19.27
N LYS A 338 -1.37 -24.97 -19.11
CA LYS A 338 -1.50 -26.25 -18.41
C LYS A 338 -1.91 -26.10 -16.94
N VAL A 339 -1.45 -25.01 -16.31
CA VAL A 339 -1.66 -24.72 -14.89
C VAL A 339 -1.95 -23.22 -14.74
N PRO A 340 -3.21 -22.77 -14.93
CA PRO A 340 -3.60 -21.35 -14.86
C PRO A 340 -3.21 -20.66 -13.56
N SER A 341 -3.11 -21.39 -12.44
CA SER A 341 -2.67 -20.80 -11.17
C SER A 341 -1.27 -20.20 -11.22
N HIS A 342 -0.40 -20.64 -12.13
CA HIS A 342 0.95 -20.06 -12.25
C HIS A 342 0.97 -18.70 -12.94
N ALA A 343 -0.05 -18.38 -13.73
CA ALA A 343 -0.20 -17.08 -14.37
C ALA A 343 -0.88 -16.04 -13.45
N VAL A 344 -1.56 -16.47 -12.39
CA VAL A 344 -2.30 -15.58 -11.49
C VAL A 344 -1.38 -15.10 -10.37
N SER A 345 -0.99 -13.83 -10.45
CA SER A 345 -0.18 -13.18 -9.42
C SER A 345 -1.06 -12.70 -8.25
N ILE A 346 -1.06 -13.46 -7.15
CA ILE A 346 -1.92 -13.17 -5.98
C ILE A 346 -1.41 -12.01 -5.12
N ARG A 347 -0.11 -11.75 -5.18
CA ARG A 347 0.58 -10.61 -4.59
C ARG A 347 1.40 -10.05 -5.73
N ALA A 348 1.55 -8.73 -5.82
CA ALA A 348 2.52 -8.11 -6.73
C ALA A 348 3.96 -8.44 -6.29
N ILE A 349 4.31 -9.73 -6.24
CA ILE A 349 5.65 -10.23 -5.96
C ILE A 349 6.39 -10.17 -7.28
N GLU A 350 7.32 -9.25 -7.35
CA GLU A 350 8.28 -9.18 -8.43
C GLU A 350 9.24 -10.37 -8.31
N THR A 351 9.33 -11.17 -9.38
CA THR A 351 10.25 -12.30 -9.46
C THR A 351 11.70 -11.82 -9.61
N GLU A 352 11.85 -10.69 -10.28
CA GLU A 352 13.11 -10.05 -10.56
C GLU A 352 13.56 -9.19 -9.37
N LYS A 353 14.81 -9.40 -8.94
CA LYS A 353 15.42 -8.65 -7.85
C LYS A 353 16.85 -8.28 -8.15
N TYR A 354 17.26 -7.12 -7.65
CA TYR A 354 18.65 -6.69 -7.63
C TYR A 354 19.35 -7.18 -6.38
N LYS A 355 20.54 -7.77 -6.54
CA LYS A 355 21.39 -8.18 -5.43
C LYS A 355 22.39 -7.08 -5.14
N VAL A 356 22.49 -6.70 -3.87
CA VAL A 356 23.48 -5.74 -3.39
C VAL A 356 24.63 -6.51 -2.76
N ILE A 357 25.83 -6.37 -3.31
CA ILE A 357 27.00 -7.19 -2.92
C ILE A 357 28.13 -6.28 -2.43
N ASP A 358 28.72 -6.62 -1.28
CA ASP A 358 29.98 -6.01 -0.85
C ASP A 358 31.14 -6.55 -1.71
N LYS A 359 31.75 -5.67 -2.50
CA LYS A 359 32.85 -6.01 -3.41
C LYS A 359 34.09 -6.57 -2.70
N GLN A 360 34.36 -6.19 -1.45
CA GLN A 360 35.55 -6.65 -0.73
C GLN A 360 35.35 -8.02 -0.12
N ARG A 361 34.16 -8.27 0.46
CA ARG A 361 33.85 -9.52 1.16
C ARG A 361 33.18 -10.56 0.26
N ASN A 362 32.66 -10.13 -0.88
CA ASN A 362 31.82 -10.93 -1.77
C ASN A 362 30.58 -11.51 -1.05
N GLU A 363 30.00 -10.70 -0.16
CA GLU A 363 28.81 -11.05 0.63
C GLU A 363 27.58 -10.33 0.09
N ILE A 364 26.44 -11.02 0.05
CA ILE A 364 25.15 -10.42 -0.33
C ILE A 364 24.59 -9.68 0.88
N LEU A 365 24.40 -8.38 0.74
CA LEU A 365 23.87 -7.51 1.78
C LEU A 365 22.33 -7.49 1.79
N GLU A 366 21.71 -7.47 0.60
CA GLU A 366 20.25 -7.34 0.43
C GLU A 366 19.80 -7.82 -0.96
N GLU A 367 18.54 -8.24 -1.05
CA GLU A 367 17.80 -8.35 -2.31
C GLU A 367 16.71 -7.29 -2.38
N ILE A 368 16.69 -6.49 -3.45
CA ILE A 368 15.74 -5.39 -3.65
C ILE A 368 14.84 -5.69 -4.85
N GLU A 369 13.53 -5.48 -4.70
CA GLU A 369 12.58 -5.60 -5.81
C GLU A 369 12.92 -4.62 -6.95
N GLU A 370 12.74 -5.03 -8.21
CA GLU A 370 13.10 -4.23 -9.40
C GLU A 370 12.47 -2.83 -9.40
N SER A 371 11.19 -2.72 -9.06
CA SER A 371 10.45 -1.45 -8.94
C SER A 371 11.05 -0.49 -7.90
N LYS A 372 11.80 -1.02 -6.93
CA LYS A 372 12.40 -0.28 -5.81
C LYS A 372 13.91 -0.16 -5.91
N ALA A 373 14.54 -0.86 -6.84
CA ALA A 373 15.99 -0.97 -6.94
C ALA A 373 16.61 0.41 -7.14
N PHE A 374 16.18 1.16 -8.15
CA PHE A 374 16.79 2.43 -8.51
C PHE A 374 16.49 3.59 -7.56
N PHE A 375 15.59 3.41 -6.60
CA PHE A 375 15.45 4.34 -5.46
C PHE A 375 16.58 4.20 -4.42
N GLN A 376 17.30 3.08 -4.43
CA GLN A 376 18.26 2.70 -3.39
C GLN A 376 19.66 2.42 -3.94
N VAL A 377 19.74 1.79 -5.12
CA VAL A 377 20.99 1.38 -5.76
C VAL A 377 21.09 1.96 -7.15
N TYR A 378 22.17 2.70 -7.38
CA TYR A 378 22.55 3.34 -8.64
C TYR A 378 24.00 3.79 -8.51
N GLU A 379 24.70 3.99 -9.62
CA GLU A 379 26.12 4.40 -9.56
C GLU A 379 26.28 5.71 -8.79
N GLY A 380 27.12 5.68 -7.75
CA GLY A 380 27.31 6.81 -6.83
C GLY A 380 26.27 6.92 -5.71
N ALA A 381 25.32 5.98 -5.59
CA ALA A 381 24.38 5.92 -4.48
C ALA A 381 25.11 5.64 -3.15
N VAL A 382 24.64 6.30 -2.11
CA VAL A 382 25.01 6.00 -0.73
C VAL A 382 23.99 5.01 -0.17
N TYR A 383 24.39 3.76 -0.08
CA TYR A 383 23.59 2.66 0.42
C TYR A 383 23.94 2.39 1.89
N MET A 384 22.95 2.03 2.71
CA MET A 384 23.15 1.78 4.14
C MET A 384 22.65 0.39 4.52
N ASN A 385 23.47 -0.33 5.29
CA ASN A 385 23.13 -1.64 5.81
C ASN A 385 23.71 -1.80 7.21
N GLN A 386 22.83 -2.03 8.20
CA GLN A 386 23.19 -2.17 9.61
C GLN A 386 24.04 -0.99 10.11
N GLY A 387 23.65 0.23 9.74
CA GLY A 387 24.34 1.48 10.12
C GLY A 387 25.68 1.70 9.41
N LYS A 388 26.18 0.73 8.64
CA LYS A 388 27.37 0.90 7.80
C LYS A 388 26.98 1.55 6.49
N THR A 389 27.85 2.44 6.02
CA THR A 389 27.66 3.15 4.78
C THR A 389 28.50 2.49 3.67
N TYR A 390 27.87 2.29 2.53
CA TYR A 390 28.48 1.75 1.32
C TYR A 390 28.25 2.72 0.17
N LEU A 391 29.26 2.86 -0.68
CA LEU A 391 29.15 3.56 -1.95
C LEU A 391 28.94 2.52 -3.06
N VAL A 392 27.86 2.65 -3.82
CA VAL A 392 27.63 1.84 -5.01
C VAL A 392 28.61 2.30 -6.09
N LYS A 393 29.52 1.42 -6.48
CA LYS A 393 30.58 1.71 -7.47
C LYS A 393 30.17 1.35 -8.88
N ASP A 394 29.41 0.29 -9.01
CA ASP A 394 29.04 -0.30 -10.29
C ASP A 394 27.65 -0.92 -10.16
N LEU A 395 26.80 -0.73 -11.17
CA LEU A 395 25.46 -1.29 -11.24
C LEU A 395 25.30 -2.00 -12.58
N ASP A 396 25.39 -3.32 -12.56
CA ASP A 396 25.10 -4.14 -13.73
C ASP A 396 23.61 -4.45 -13.79
N ILE A 397 22.93 -3.74 -14.70
CA ILE A 397 21.49 -3.90 -14.97
C ILE A 397 21.19 -5.27 -15.58
N SER A 398 22.11 -5.85 -16.35
CA SER A 398 21.89 -7.11 -17.06
C SER A 398 21.92 -8.32 -16.10
N SER A 399 22.88 -8.34 -15.18
CA SER A 399 22.97 -9.37 -14.14
C SER A 399 22.16 -9.03 -12.88
N LYS A 400 21.64 -7.80 -12.79
CA LYS A 400 20.90 -7.24 -11.63
C LYS A 400 21.74 -7.24 -10.37
N ILE A 401 23.00 -6.82 -10.49
CA ILE A 401 23.97 -6.79 -9.38
C ILE A 401 24.44 -5.35 -9.17
N ALA A 402 24.30 -4.87 -7.93
CA ALA A 402 24.89 -3.62 -7.47
C ALA A 402 26.13 -3.94 -6.62
N LEU A 403 27.31 -3.55 -7.09
CA LEU A 403 28.57 -3.74 -6.37
C LEU A 403 28.86 -2.51 -5.50
N CYS A 404 28.96 -2.74 -4.21
CA CYS A 404 29.15 -1.70 -3.22
C CYS A 404 30.49 -1.85 -2.51
N GLN A 405 31.03 -0.74 -2.03
CA GLN A 405 32.23 -0.74 -1.21
C GLN A 405 31.97 0.07 0.06
N VAL A 406 32.42 -0.43 1.21
CA VAL A 406 32.37 0.32 2.47
C VAL A 406 33.03 1.68 2.28
N ALA A 407 32.35 2.75 2.69
CA ALA A 407 32.84 4.12 2.59
C ALA A 407 32.35 4.94 3.78
N ASP A 408 33.27 5.69 4.40
CA ASP A 408 32.92 6.68 5.40
C ASP A 408 32.54 8.00 4.72
N LEU A 409 31.23 8.27 4.63
CA LEU A 409 30.68 9.40 3.90
C LEU A 409 29.85 10.29 4.83
N LYS A 410 30.14 11.58 4.83
CA LYS A 410 29.41 12.60 5.60
C LYS A 410 28.10 13.06 4.93
N TYR A 411 27.67 12.36 3.88
CA TYR A 411 26.46 12.69 3.12
C TYR A 411 25.63 11.44 2.86
N TYR A 412 24.41 11.65 2.36
CA TYR A 412 23.57 10.60 1.79
C TYR A 412 23.03 11.05 0.43
N THR A 413 22.46 10.12 -0.33
CA THR A 413 21.87 10.43 -1.64
C THR A 413 20.35 10.33 -1.62
N LYS A 414 19.68 11.16 -2.42
CA LYS A 414 18.23 11.08 -2.72
C LYS A 414 18.05 11.12 -4.23
N THR A 415 17.26 10.21 -4.78
CA THR A 415 16.97 10.18 -6.21
C THR A 415 16.21 11.42 -6.67
N ARG A 416 16.36 11.70 -7.97
CA ARG A 416 15.51 12.60 -8.73
C ARG A 416 14.75 11.72 -9.70
N ASP A 417 13.46 11.62 -9.45
CA ASP A 417 12.56 10.73 -10.16
C ASP A 417 11.17 11.36 -10.29
N TYR A 418 10.40 10.79 -11.21
CA TYR A 418 8.98 11.09 -11.38
C TYR A 418 8.26 9.81 -11.84
N THR A 419 6.96 9.77 -11.58
CA THR A 419 6.08 8.71 -12.09
C THR A 419 5.02 9.33 -12.97
N ASP A 420 4.97 8.89 -14.23
CA ASP A 420 3.97 9.33 -15.20
C ASP A 420 2.96 8.21 -15.45
N ILE A 421 1.68 8.57 -15.53
CA ILE A 421 0.61 7.64 -15.85
C ILE A 421 0.19 7.89 -17.31
N HIS A 422 0.71 7.06 -18.22
CA HIS A 422 0.35 7.15 -19.63
C HIS A 422 -0.92 6.35 -19.88
N VAL A 423 -2.05 7.03 -20.05
CA VAL A 423 -3.29 6.37 -20.45
C VAL A 423 -3.16 5.97 -21.92
N ILE A 424 -3.24 4.66 -22.19
CA ILE A 424 -3.17 4.09 -23.52
C ILE A 424 -4.57 4.23 -24.12
N SER A 425 -4.82 5.37 -24.78
CA SER A 425 -5.93 5.46 -25.71
C SER A 425 -5.55 4.71 -26.98
N GLY A 426 -6.37 3.75 -27.41
CA GLY A 426 -6.45 3.50 -28.85
C GLY A 426 -6.82 4.83 -29.49
N ASP A 427 -6.01 5.31 -30.42
CA ASP A 427 -6.20 6.60 -31.09
C ASP A 427 -7.67 6.87 -31.42
N ILE A 428 -8.31 7.85 -30.76
CA ILE A 428 -9.13 8.88 -31.44
C ILE A 428 -9.06 10.16 -30.59
N ALA A 429 -8.61 11.25 -31.25
CA ALA A 429 -8.57 12.63 -30.76
C ALA A 429 -9.95 13.28 -30.47
N TYR A 430 -11.01 12.49 -30.41
CA TYR A 430 -12.40 12.86 -30.13
C TYR A 430 -13.11 11.62 -29.59
N PRO A 431 -14.05 11.72 -28.65
CA PRO A 431 -14.86 10.56 -28.29
C PRO A 431 -15.59 10.08 -29.55
N ALA A 432 -15.23 8.90 -30.06
CA ALA A 432 -16.11 8.15 -30.94
C ALA A 432 -17.41 7.97 -30.16
N ARG A 433 -18.54 8.37 -30.75
CA ARG A 433 -19.87 8.14 -30.19
C ARG A 433 -19.93 6.71 -29.68
N VAL A 434 -20.03 6.56 -28.36
CA VAL A 434 -20.13 5.25 -27.73
C VAL A 434 -21.34 4.56 -28.34
N SER A 435 -21.09 3.41 -28.95
CA SER A 435 -22.10 2.54 -29.52
C SER A 435 -23.12 2.17 -28.43
N GLU A 436 -24.39 2.20 -28.84
CA GLU A 436 -25.60 1.95 -28.08
C GLU A 436 -25.42 0.93 -26.96
N ASN A 437 -25.23 1.39 -25.72
CA ASN A 437 -25.65 0.70 -24.49
C ASN A 437 -25.53 1.64 -23.28
N LYS A 438 -26.68 2.22 -22.90
CA LYS A 438 -26.92 3.09 -21.72
C LYS A 438 -26.10 4.38 -21.72
N PHE A 439 -26.79 5.53 -21.77
CA PHE A 439 -26.18 6.85 -21.57
C PHE A 439 -25.28 6.80 -20.32
N PRO A 440 -23.97 7.03 -20.44
CA PRO A 440 -23.12 7.08 -19.26
C PRO A 440 -23.56 8.30 -18.45
N LYS A 441 -23.70 8.16 -17.13
CA LYS A 441 -24.03 9.29 -16.22
C LYS A 441 -22.87 10.28 -16.03
N THR A 442 -21.73 10.00 -16.67
CA THR A 442 -20.49 10.75 -16.53
C THR A 442 -19.70 10.74 -17.84
N THR A 443 -18.91 11.78 -18.09
CA THR A 443 -17.90 11.77 -19.18
C THR A 443 -16.59 11.11 -18.76
N ALA A 444 -16.45 10.67 -17.50
CA ALA A 444 -15.27 9.94 -17.05
C ALA A 444 -15.05 8.66 -17.88
N GLN A 445 -13.78 8.37 -18.17
CA GLN A 445 -13.38 7.26 -19.01
C GLN A 445 -12.50 6.28 -18.24
N THR A 446 -12.63 4.99 -18.54
CA THR A 446 -11.71 3.96 -18.05
C THR A 446 -10.92 3.40 -19.22
N HIS A 447 -9.61 3.40 -19.08
CA HIS A 447 -8.69 2.90 -20.09
C HIS A 447 -7.53 2.17 -19.45
N ASN A 448 -6.87 1.30 -20.23
CA ASN A 448 -5.58 0.76 -19.81
C ASN A 448 -4.57 1.90 -19.72
N CYS A 449 -3.68 1.81 -18.74
CA CYS A 449 -2.60 2.77 -18.57
C CYS A 449 -1.28 2.05 -18.36
N LYS A 450 -0.20 2.75 -18.67
CA LYS A 450 1.16 2.34 -18.38
C LYS A 450 1.72 3.30 -17.34
N VAL A 451 1.93 2.80 -16.13
CA VAL A 451 2.57 3.55 -15.05
C VAL A 451 4.07 3.43 -15.25
N THR A 452 4.77 4.55 -15.44
CA THR A 452 6.21 4.57 -15.73
C THR A 452 6.94 5.45 -14.73
N THR A 453 7.88 4.86 -14.01
CA THR A 453 8.80 5.59 -13.14
C THR A 453 10.14 5.78 -13.85
N THR A 454 10.62 7.02 -13.88
CA THR A 454 11.89 7.39 -14.52
C THR A 454 12.81 8.03 -13.50
N TRP A 455 14.06 7.56 -13.46
CA TRP A 455 15.12 8.14 -12.64
C TRP A 455 16.14 8.84 -13.56
N PHE A 456 16.34 10.13 -13.32
CA PHE A 456 17.14 10.99 -14.20
C PHE A 456 18.29 11.70 -13.45
N GLY A 457 18.52 11.32 -12.20
CA GLY A 457 19.63 11.83 -11.41
C GLY A 457 19.47 11.57 -9.92
N PHE A 458 20.37 12.16 -9.15
CA PHE A 458 20.28 12.18 -7.69
C PHE A 458 20.93 13.44 -7.11
N ARG A 459 20.59 13.72 -5.85
CA ARG A 459 21.16 14.80 -5.05
C ARG A 459 22.04 14.21 -3.96
N ARG A 460 23.19 14.82 -3.69
CA ARG A 460 24.00 14.54 -2.49
C ARG A 460 23.68 15.57 -1.42
N ILE A 461 23.39 15.07 -0.23
CA ILE A 461 22.83 15.86 0.87
C ILE A 461 23.70 15.63 2.11
N TRP A 462 24.21 16.71 2.70
CA TRP A 462 25.02 16.63 3.91
C TRP A 462 24.23 16.03 5.07
N ARG A 463 24.85 15.11 5.81
CA ARG A 463 24.30 14.59 7.06
C ARG A 463 24.28 15.72 8.10
N GLY A 464 23.22 15.79 8.91
CA GLY A 464 23.01 16.85 9.90
C GLY A 464 22.30 18.09 9.35
N SER A 465 22.87 18.77 8.35
CA SER A 465 22.28 20.01 7.83
C SER A 465 21.15 19.81 6.83
N ASN A 466 21.02 18.61 6.24
CA ASN A 466 20.07 18.29 5.16
C ASN A 466 20.19 19.22 3.93
N GLN A 467 21.31 19.92 3.78
CA GLN A 467 21.55 20.80 2.64
C GLN A 467 22.05 20.00 1.44
N VAL A 468 21.41 20.23 0.29
CA VAL A 468 21.86 19.71 -1.01
C VAL A 468 23.10 20.50 -1.42
N PHE A 469 24.22 19.81 -1.63
CA PHE A 469 25.48 20.45 -2.06
C PHE A 469 25.91 20.06 -3.48
N ASP A 470 25.35 18.99 -4.01
CA ASP A 470 25.68 18.49 -5.34
C ASP A 470 24.45 17.81 -5.96
N THR A 471 24.32 17.94 -7.27
CA THR A 471 23.25 17.33 -8.07
C THR A 471 23.90 16.68 -9.28
N VAL A 472 23.71 15.37 -9.39
CA VAL A 472 24.32 14.55 -10.43
C VAL A 472 23.23 14.07 -11.37
N GLU A 473 23.45 14.24 -12.68
CA GLU A 473 22.60 13.65 -13.71
C GLU A 473 22.98 12.19 -13.91
N LEU A 474 21.97 11.33 -14.03
CA LEU A 474 22.15 9.89 -14.21
C LEU A 474 20.96 9.36 -14.99
N SER A 475 21.20 8.62 -16.07
CA SER A 475 20.14 7.98 -16.83
C SER A 475 20.06 6.51 -16.45
N LEU A 476 19.01 6.14 -15.72
CA LEU A 476 18.71 4.74 -15.40
C LEU A 476 17.54 4.24 -16.26
N PRO A 477 17.44 2.92 -16.47
CA PRO A 477 16.27 2.34 -17.13
C PRO A 477 14.98 2.73 -16.42
N THR A 478 13.91 2.94 -17.19
CA THR A 478 12.58 3.17 -16.62
C THR A 478 11.98 1.85 -16.18
N TYR A 479 11.19 1.91 -15.10
CA TYR A 479 10.37 0.79 -14.67
C TYR A 479 8.93 1.08 -15.07
N SER A 480 8.27 0.14 -15.74
CA SER A 480 6.89 0.34 -16.16
C SER A 480 6.06 -0.92 -16.06
N TYR A 481 4.80 -0.75 -15.66
CA TYR A 481 3.82 -1.82 -15.64
C TYR A 481 2.50 -1.33 -16.22
N GLU A 482 1.74 -2.26 -16.80
CA GLU A 482 0.40 -1.99 -17.30
C GLU A 482 -0.63 -2.13 -16.17
N SER A 483 -1.62 -1.26 -16.18
CA SER A 483 -2.72 -1.23 -15.23
C SER A 483 -3.97 -0.61 -15.88
N GLN A 484 -4.97 -0.25 -15.08
CA GLN A 484 -6.14 0.49 -15.51
C GLN A 484 -6.23 1.81 -14.76
N ALA A 485 -6.74 2.83 -15.46
CA ALA A 485 -6.99 4.15 -14.90
C ALA A 485 -8.41 4.60 -15.24
N VAL A 486 -9.02 5.30 -14.30
CA VAL A 486 -10.26 6.05 -14.49
C VAL A 486 -9.96 7.53 -14.34
N TRP A 487 -10.44 8.34 -15.27
CA TRP A 487 -10.12 9.76 -15.28
C TRP A 487 -11.22 10.59 -15.93
N ILE A 488 -11.25 11.87 -15.54
CA ILE A 488 -12.08 12.89 -16.17
C ILE A 488 -11.21 14.08 -16.56
N ARG A 489 -11.48 14.67 -17.73
CA ARG A 489 -10.76 15.85 -18.19
C ARG A 489 -11.19 17.07 -17.38
N VAL A 490 -10.22 17.93 -17.05
CA VAL A 490 -10.50 19.26 -16.51
C VAL A 490 -10.45 20.28 -17.65
N PRO A 491 -11.56 20.99 -17.94
CA PRO A 491 -11.57 22.06 -18.94
C PRO A 491 -10.50 23.15 -18.71
N GLN A 492 -9.89 23.62 -19.80
CA GLN A 492 -8.88 24.68 -19.80
C GLN A 492 -9.38 25.99 -19.14
N SER A 493 -10.67 26.29 -19.28
CA SER A 493 -11.31 27.46 -18.64
C SER A 493 -11.21 27.44 -17.12
N ILE A 494 -11.29 26.26 -16.50
CA ILE A 494 -11.17 26.07 -15.06
C ILE A 494 -9.73 26.29 -14.61
N LYS A 495 -8.76 25.78 -15.38
CA LYS A 495 -7.34 26.04 -15.12
C LYS A 495 -7.04 27.53 -15.09
N THR A 496 -7.51 28.25 -16.12
CA THR A 496 -7.37 29.71 -16.18
C THR A 496 -8.05 30.40 -14.99
N ALA A 497 -9.22 29.94 -14.55
CA ALA A 497 -9.91 30.49 -13.39
C ALA A 497 -9.13 30.33 -12.07
N VAL A 498 -8.47 29.19 -11.86
CA VAL A 498 -7.60 28.95 -10.70
C VAL A 498 -6.34 29.82 -10.76
N GLU A 499 -5.70 29.89 -11.93
CA GLU A 499 -4.46 30.67 -12.13
C GLU A 499 -4.68 32.18 -11.98
N ILE A 500 -5.86 32.70 -12.37
CA ILE A 500 -6.25 34.11 -12.13
C ILE A 500 -6.25 34.46 -10.63
N GLN A 501 -6.61 33.51 -9.77
CA GLN A 501 -6.58 33.70 -8.31
C GLN A 501 -5.16 33.58 -7.72
N LYS A 502 -4.13 33.41 -8.56
CA LYS A 502 -2.73 33.16 -8.16
C LYS A 502 -2.56 31.90 -7.31
N ILE A 503 -3.45 30.93 -7.49
CA ILE A 503 -3.37 29.63 -6.82
C ILE A 503 -2.76 28.61 -7.80
N SER A 504 -1.97 27.66 -7.27
CA SER A 504 -1.38 26.59 -8.10
C SER A 504 -2.45 25.60 -8.55
N PHE A 505 -2.71 25.55 -9.86
CA PHE A 505 -3.60 24.55 -10.47
C PHE A 505 -3.12 23.12 -10.21
N ARG A 506 -1.80 22.88 -10.27
CA ARG A 506 -1.17 21.58 -9.96
C ARG A 506 -1.45 21.14 -8.52
N ALA A 507 -1.37 22.06 -7.56
CA ALA A 507 -1.72 21.78 -6.17
C ALA A 507 -3.23 21.51 -5.97
N GLY A 508 -4.07 22.20 -6.74
CA GLY A 508 -5.51 21.96 -6.78
C GLY A 508 -5.86 20.58 -7.33
N LEU A 509 -5.25 20.15 -8.44
CA LEU A 509 -5.48 18.82 -9.02
C LEU A 509 -5.04 17.69 -8.10
N HIS A 510 -3.88 17.85 -7.46
CA HIS A 510 -3.38 16.90 -6.48
C HIS A 510 -4.36 16.76 -5.30
N ALA A 511 -4.81 17.88 -4.74
CA ALA A 511 -5.79 17.92 -3.67
C ALA A 511 -7.17 17.39 -4.09
N ALA A 512 -7.63 17.68 -5.31
CA ALA A 512 -8.88 17.15 -5.85
C ALA A 512 -8.83 15.62 -6.01
N SER A 513 -7.70 15.09 -6.46
CA SER A 513 -7.51 13.63 -6.62
C SER A 513 -7.47 12.92 -5.27
N HIS A 514 -6.89 13.54 -4.23
CA HIS A 514 -6.98 13.03 -2.86
C HIS A 514 -8.43 13.06 -2.32
N ALA A 515 -9.14 14.18 -2.51
CA ALA A 515 -10.54 14.31 -2.08
C ALA A 515 -11.41 13.23 -2.73
N LEU A 516 -11.22 13.01 -4.04
CA LEU A 516 -11.92 11.96 -4.77
C LEU A 516 -11.58 10.57 -4.22
N LEU A 517 -10.30 10.25 -4.03
CA LEU A 517 -9.86 8.96 -3.48
C LEU A 517 -10.49 8.68 -2.10
N ASN A 518 -10.59 9.70 -1.25
CA ASN A 518 -11.14 9.58 0.10
C ASN A 518 -12.63 9.19 0.12
N VAL A 519 -13.39 9.54 -0.94
CA VAL A 519 -14.83 9.22 -1.02
C VAL A 519 -15.15 7.96 -1.83
N VAL A 520 -14.17 7.38 -2.54
CA VAL A 520 -14.36 6.12 -3.30
C VAL A 520 -14.97 4.99 -2.44
N PRO A 521 -14.53 4.76 -1.19
CA PRO A 521 -15.07 3.70 -0.35
C PRO A 521 -16.58 3.79 -0.06
N LEU A 522 -17.22 4.95 -0.31
CA LEU A 522 -18.67 5.12 -0.15
C LEU A 522 -19.47 4.38 -1.25
N TYR A 523 -18.86 4.11 -2.41
CA TYR A 523 -19.50 3.50 -3.57
C TYR A 523 -18.88 2.16 -3.97
N VAL A 524 -17.59 1.96 -3.68
CA VAL A 524 -16.82 0.77 -4.07
C VAL A 524 -16.12 0.18 -2.86
N ILE A 525 -16.22 -1.14 -2.67
CA ILE A 525 -15.57 -1.85 -1.57
C ILE A 525 -14.07 -1.99 -1.88
N CYS A 526 -13.26 -1.04 -1.43
CA CYS A 526 -11.81 -1.03 -1.66
C CYS A 526 -11.03 -0.55 -0.42
N ASN A 527 -9.70 -0.70 -0.46
CA ASN A 527 -8.76 -0.20 0.55
C ASN A 527 -7.88 0.90 -0.05
N SER A 528 -7.20 1.65 0.82
CA SER A 528 -6.31 2.75 0.42
C SER A 528 -5.11 2.34 -0.44
N SER A 529 -4.77 1.05 -0.47
CA SER A 529 -3.70 0.50 -1.31
C SER A 529 -4.17 0.04 -2.69
N ASP A 530 -5.48 -0.02 -2.93
CA ASP A 530 -6.01 -0.56 -4.19
C ASP A 530 -5.92 0.47 -5.34
N LEU A 531 -6.11 1.74 -5.01
CA LEU A 531 -6.10 2.87 -5.95
C LEU A 531 -5.08 3.93 -5.55
N ALA A 532 -4.45 4.56 -6.53
CA ALA A 532 -3.59 5.72 -6.36
C ALA A 532 -4.12 6.91 -7.17
N PRO A 533 -3.92 8.16 -6.69
CA PRO A 533 -4.07 9.33 -7.52
C PRO A 533 -2.78 9.64 -8.30
N GLU A 534 -2.90 10.44 -9.37
CA GLU A 534 -1.75 11.08 -10.01
C GLU A 534 -1.26 12.24 -9.11
N CYS A 535 -0.25 11.96 -8.28
CA CYS A 535 0.30 12.92 -7.31
C CYS A 535 1.30 13.88 -7.97
N ALA A 536 1.19 15.17 -7.64
CA ALA A 536 2.10 16.18 -8.14
C ALA A 536 3.40 16.21 -7.32
N ASN A 537 4.52 15.82 -7.94
CA ASN A 537 5.84 16.01 -7.33
C ASN A 537 6.20 17.52 -7.26
N PRO A 538 6.67 18.04 -6.10
CA PRO A 538 7.04 19.44 -5.88
C PRO A 538 8.23 19.95 -6.69
N HIS A 539 9.11 19.05 -7.11
CA HIS A 539 10.32 19.39 -7.85
C HIS A 539 10.20 19.18 -9.36
N ASP A 540 9.04 18.74 -9.82
CA ASP A 540 8.77 18.47 -11.21
C ASP A 540 8.03 19.64 -11.86
N THR A 541 8.67 20.25 -12.86
CA THR A 541 8.18 21.42 -13.61
C THR A 541 7.61 21.06 -14.98
N ARG A 542 7.60 19.76 -15.33
CA ARG A 542 7.06 19.30 -16.61
C ARG A 542 5.55 19.53 -16.69
N TYR A 543 5.04 19.41 -17.92
CA TYR A 543 3.61 19.45 -18.17
C TYR A 543 2.88 18.43 -17.30
N PHE A 544 1.86 18.89 -16.56
CA PHE A 544 1.00 18.04 -15.75
C PHE A 544 -0.35 17.91 -16.47
N PRO A 545 -0.81 16.68 -16.79
CA PRO A 545 -2.07 16.47 -17.49
C PRO A 545 -3.27 17.13 -16.79
N GLU A 546 -4.13 17.76 -17.58
CA GLU A 546 -5.32 18.48 -17.08
C GLU A 546 -6.49 17.51 -16.87
N ARG A 547 -6.35 16.64 -15.86
CA ARG A 547 -7.34 15.61 -15.52
C ARG A 547 -7.31 15.29 -14.03
N ILE A 548 -8.43 14.80 -13.53
CA ILE A 548 -8.47 14.10 -12.24
C ILE A 548 -8.43 12.61 -12.57
N LEU A 549 -7.44 11.90 -12.06
CA LEU A 549 -7.17 10.50 -12.39
C LEU A 549 -6.93 9.66 -11.14
N LEU A 550 -7.55 8.48 -11.11
CA LEU A 550 -7.23 7.38 -10.22
C LEU A 550 -6.79 6.17 -11.05
N TYR A 551 -5.85 5.39 -10.54
CA TYR A 551 -5.40 4.16 -11.21
C TYR A 551 -5.21 3.02 -10.21
N ASP A 552 -5.36 1.78 -10.70
CA ASP A 552 -5.11 0.59 -9.90
C ASP A 552 -3.60 0.44 -9.65
N GLN A 553 -3.18 0.31 -8.39
CA GLN A 553 -1.75 0.20 -8.04
C GLN A 553 -1.12 -1.15 -8.40
N HIS A 554 -1.94 -2.14 -8.75
CA HIS A 554 -1.51 -3.50 -9.01
C HIS A 554 -1.22 -3.73 -10.50
N PRO A 555 -0.06 -4.31 -10.86
CA PRO A 555 0.22 -4.73 -12.23
C PRO A 555 -0.89 -5.63 -12.80
N GLY A 556 -1.32 -5.33 -14.03
CA GLY A 556 -2.46 -5.96 -14.70
C GLY A 556 -3.82 -5.35 -14.38
N GLY A 557 -3.88 -4.42 -13.41
CA GLY A 557 -5.12 -3.86 -12.89
C GLY A 557 -5.88 -4.87 -12.03
N THR A 558 -6.66 -4.35 -11.08
CA THR A 558 -7.55 -5.13 -10.22
C THR A 558 -9.01 -4.87 -10.55
N GLY A 559 -9.29 -3.95 -11.47
CA GLY A 559 -10.62 -3.62 -11.97
C GLY A 559 -11.36 -2.60 -11.11
N PHE A 560 -10.72 -2.03 -10.08
CA PHE A 560 -11.36 -0.99 -9.25
C PHE A 560 -11.62 0.27 -10.05
N SER A 561 -10.68 0.68 -10.91
CA SER A 561 -10.85 1.81 -11.82
C SER A 561 -12.11 1.67 -12.69
N ALA A 562 -12.40 0.47 -13.19
CA ALA A 562 -13.62 0.19 -13.95
C ALA A 562 -14.89 0.20 -13.09
N GLN A 563 -14.81 -0.23 -11.82
CA GLN A 563 -15.93 -0.16 -10.88
C GLN A 563 -16.27 1.27 -10.45
N VAL A 564 -15.27 2.16 -10.40
CA VAL A 564 -15.43 3.57 -10.00
C VAL A 564 -16.08 4.41 -11.10
N GLN A 565 -15.81 4.10 -12.37
CA GLN A 565 -16.24 4.92 -13.51
C GLN A 565 -17.74 5.25 -13.54
N PRO A 566 -18.68 4.31 -13.31
CA PRO A 566 -20.10 4.62 -13.39
C PRO A 566 -20.59 5.64 -12.35
N PHE A 567 -19.84 5.85 -11.27
CA PHE A 567 -20.17 6.73 -10.15
C PHE A 567 -19.28 7.97 -10.08
N PHE A 568 -18.45 8.22 -11.09
CA PHE A 568 -17.40 9.24 -11.02
C PHE A 568 -17.95 10.65 -10.74
N THR A 569 -19.07 11.01 -11.37
CA THR A 569 -19.72 12.33 -11.17
C THR A 569 -20.35 12.43 -9.78
N GLU A 570 -21.00 11.38 -9.29
CA GLU A 570 -21.51 11.31 -7.92
C GLU A 570 -20.38 11.41 -6.89
N LEU A 571 -19.26 10.73 -7.13
CA LEU A 571 -18.06 10.80 -6.29
C LEU A 571 -17.46 12.22 -6.27
N LEU A 572 -17.41 12.91 -7.42
CA LEU A 572 -16.99 14.32 -7.45
C LEU A 572 -17.93 15.21 -6.63
N ALA A 573 -19.24 14.98 -6.68
CA ALA A 573 -20.20 15.73 -5.88
C ALA A 573 -19.99 15.48 -4.37
N CYS A 574 -19.80 14.22 -3.97
CA CYS A 574 -19.46 13.86 -2.58
C CYS A 574 -18.12 14.44 -2.14
N ALA A 575 -17.11 14.43 -3.02
CA ALA A 575 -15.83 15.07 -2.73
C ALA A 575 -16.00 16.58 -2.52
N LEU A 576 -16.79 17.27 -3.34
CA LEU A 576 -17.08 18.69 -3.17
C LEU A 576 -17.79 18.96 -1.82
N GLU A 577 -18.75 18.12 -1.45
CA GLU A 577 -19.44 18.20 -0.15
C GLU A 577 -18.45 18.00 1.00
N LEU A 578 -17.56 16.99 0.92
CA LEU A 578 -16.49 16.76 1.88
C LEU A 578 -15.60 18.00 2.05
N LEU A 579 -15.19 18.64 0.95
CA LEU A 579 -14.33 19.82 0.98
C LEU A 579 -15.02 21.04 1.59
N THR A 580 -16.28 21.28 1.23
CA THR A 580 -17.04 22.47 1.63
C THR A 580 -17.58 22.37 3.07
N SER A 581 -17.93 21.17 3.54
CA SER A 581 -18.35 20.92 4.92
C SER A 581 -17.19 20.87 5.92
N CYS A 582 -15.98 20.54 5.47
CA CYS A 582 -14.83 20.41 6.36
C CYS A 582 -14.37 21.79 6.88
N CYS A 583 -14.49 22.02 8.19
CA CYS A 583 -14.10 23.29 8.85
C CYS A 583 -12.59 23.45 9.12
N CYS A 584 -11.72 22.73 8.40
CA CYS A 584 -10.28 22.87 8.56
C CYS A 584 -9.80 24.25 8.10
N SER A 585 -8.92 24.87 8.89
CA SER A 585 -8.49 26.26 8.70
C SER A 585 -7.30 26.45 7.75
N GLY A 586 -6.64 25.37 7.33
CA GLY A 586 -5.42 25.43 6.52
C GLY A 586 -5.66 25.16 5.05
N ASP A 587 -4.94 25.87 4.18
CA ASP A 587 -5.01 25.74 2.72
C ASP A 587 -4.57 24.35 2.24
N THR A 588 -3.68 23.69 2.98
CA THR A 588 -3.26 22.30 2.75
C THR A 588 -4.25 21.26 3.32
N GLY A 589 -5.37 21.73 3.87
CA GLY A 589 -6.46 20.92 4.39
C GLY A 589 -6.10 20.07 5.60
N CYS A 590 -6.79 18.93 5.74
CA CYS A 590 -6.59 17.97 6.82
C CYS A 590 -6.82 16.52 6.34
N PRO A 591 -6.53 15.51 7.18
CA PRO A 591 -6.70 14.09 6.82
C PRO A 591 -8.15 13.67 6.53
N ASN A 592 -9.12 14.45 7.00
CA ASN A 592 -10.53 14.20 6.71
C ASN A 592 -11.02 14.87 5.42
N CYS A 593 -10.16 15.59 4.68
CA CYS A 593 -10.57 16.22 3.42
C CYS A 593 -9.59 15.93 2.26
N ILE A 594 -8.44 16.59 2.20
CA ILE A 594 -7.50 16.51 1.05
C ILE A 594 -6.14 15.92 1.38
N GLN A 595 -5.82 15.64 2.65
CA GLN A 595 -4.59 14.94 2.97
C GLN A 595 -4.85 13.43 2.90
N SER A 596 -4.01 12.72 2.17
CA SER A 596 -4.05 11.27 2.07
C SER A 596 -2.98 10.66 2.96
N LEU A 597 -3.37 9.64 3.74
CA LEU A 597 -2.42 8.87 4.56
C LEU A 597 -1.42 8.07 3.70
N ALA A 598 -1.75 7.85 2.42
CA ALA A 598 -0.97 7.06 1.47
C ALA A 598 -0.19 7.90 0.44
N CYS A 599 -0.21 9.24 0.53
CA CYS A 599 0.49 10.10 -0.43
C CYS A 599 2.02 9.87 -0.39
N HIS A 600 2.60 9.49 -1.52
CA HIS A 600 4.06 9.29 -1.68
C HIS A 600 4.86 10.59 -1.61
N GLU A 601 4.23 11.71 -1.99
CA GLU A 601 4.80 13.05 -1.92
C GLU A 601 4.57 13.72 -0.55
N TYR A 602 4.24 12.95 0.50
CA TYR A 602 4.04 13.43 1.87
C TYR A 602 3.02 14.58 2.02
N ASN A 603 2.03 14.63 1.13
CA ASN A 603 1.02 15.69 1.07
C ASN A 603 1.63 17.08 0.80
N GLU A 604 2.81 17.13 0.19
CA GLU A 604 3.38 18.35 -0.39
C GLU A 604 2.58 18.76 -1.64
N VAL A 605 2.52 20.07 -1.92
CA VAL A 605 1.78 20.63 -3.08
C VAL A 605 0.27 20.32 -3.04
N LEU A 606 -0.41 20.78 -1.99
CA LEU A 606 -1.87 20.67 -1.85
C LEU A 606 -2.51 22.04 -1.65
N HIS A 607 -3.67 22.27 -2.27
CA HIS A 607 -4.47 23.46 -2.03
C HIS A 607 -5.98 23.17 -2.08
N LYS A 608 -6.66 23.37 -0.95
CA LYS A 608 -8.08 23.06 -0.74
C LYS A 608 -8.99 23.90 -1.62
N ASP A 609 -8.84 25.22 -1.63
CA ASP A 609 -9.76 26.08 -2.39
C ASP A 609 -9.64 25.88 -3.91
N ALA A 610 -8.42 25.65 -4.41
CA ALA A 610 -8.23 25.26 -5.81
C ALA A 610 -8.91 23.92 -6.12
N ALA A 611 -8.84 22.92 -5.22
CA ALA A 611 -9.56 21.66 -5.41
C ALA A 611 -11.09 21.88 -5.47
N ILE A 612 -11.64 22.76 -4.63
CA ILE A 612 -13.06 23.14 -4.67
C ILE A 612 -13.43 23.76 -6.01
N ILE A 613 -12.64 24.73 -6.50
CA ILE A 613 -12.87 25.40 -7.80
C ILE A 613 -12.83 24.37 -8.93
N ILE A 614 -11.84 23.47 -8.92
CA ILE A 614 -11.65 22.44 -9.94
C ILE A 614 -12.84 21.48 -9.96
N ILE A 615 -13.16 20.86 -8.82
CA ILE A 615 -14.24 19.86 -8.75
C ILE A 615 -15.58 20.50 -9.13
N LYS A 616 -15.87 21.70 -8.62
CA LYS A 616 -17.10 22.42 -8.96
C LYS A 616 -17.19 22.73 -10.45
N GLY A 617 -16.10 23.24 -11.04
CA GLY A 617 -16.07 23.54 -12.47
C GLY A 617 -16.24 22.30 -13.34
N VAL A 618 -15.68 21.15 -12.95
CA VAL A 618 -15.87 19.87 -13.66
C VAL A 618 -17.33 19.41 -13.57
N LEU A 619 -17.94 19.49 -12.39
CA LEU A 619 -19.36 19.15 -12.20
C LEU A 619 -20.29 20.03 -13.04
N ASP A 620 -19.99 21.32 -13.17
CA ASP A 620 -20.78 22.22 -14.01
C ASP A 620 -20.59 21.91 -15.50
N ALA A 621 -19.37 21.54 -15.92
CA ALA A 621 -19.10 21.07 -17.29
C ALA A 621 -19.82 19.75 -17.62
N GLU A 622 -19.89 18.81 -16.67
CA GLU A 622 -20.66 17.57 -16.81
C GLU A 622 -22.15 17.87 -17.05
N LYS A 623 -22.76 18.73 -16.23
CA LYS A 623 -24.17 19.11 -16.38
C LYS A 623 -24.44 19.68 -17.77
N LEU A 624 -23.62 20.62 -18.22
CA LEU A 624 -23.76 21.22 -19.55
C LEU A 624 -23.63 20.19 -20.69
N TYR A 625 -22.72 19.22 -20.54
CA TYR A 625 -22.55 18.15 -21.52
C TYR A 625 -23.82 17.30 -21.66
N PHE A 626 -24.43 16.90 -20.54
CA PHE A 626 -25.64 16.07 -20.55
C PHE A 626 -26.92 16.83 -20.87
N GLU A 627 -27.04 18.10 -20.47
CA GLU A 627 -28.16 18.98 -20.86
C GLU A 627 -28.17 19.29 -22.37
N GLY A 628 -26.99 19.29 -23.01
CA GLY A 628 -26.84 19.52 -24.45
C GLY A 628 -27.15 18.31 -25.35
N LEU A 629 -27.39 17.12 -24.78
CA LEU A 629 -27.76 15.94 -25.56
C LEU A 629 -29.25 16.01 -25.96
N PRO A 630 -29.59 15.79 -27.24
CA PRO A 630 -30.98 15.78 -27.66
C PRO A 630 -31.74 14.65 -26.95
N ASN A 631 -32.84 15.00 -26.26
CA ASN A 631 -33.76 14.06 -25.63
C ASN A 631 -34.32 13.08 -26.67
N SER A 632 -33.71 11.89 -26.84
CA SER A 632 -34.28 10.80 -27.63
C SER A 632 -35.34 10.01 -26.84
N SER A 633 -36.24 10.73 -26.15
CA SER A 633 -37.39 10.17 -25.41
C SER A 633 -38.73 10.70 -25.92
N LYS A 634 -38.77 11.06 -27.22
CA LYS A 634 -40.01 11.26 -27.97
C LYS A 634 -39.85 10.70 -29.39
N ALA A 635 -39.83 9.38 -29.51
CA ALA A 635 -40.31 8.71 -30.70
C ALA A 635 -41.25 7.60 -30.20
N SER A 636 -42.52 7.81 -30.52
CA SER A 636 -43.69 6.94 -30.31
C SER A 636 -43.51 5.53 -30.85
#